data_AF-A0A7V0Z7L0-F1
#
_entry.id   AF-A0A7V0Z7L0-F1
#
_cell.length_a   1.000
_cell.length_b   1.000
_cell.length_c   1.000
_cell.angle_alpha   90.00
_cell.angle_beta   90.00
_cell.angle_gamma   90.00
#
_symmetry.space_group_name_H-M   'P 1'
#
loop_
_entity.id
_entity.type
_entity.pdbx_description
1 polymer ?
#
loop_
_entity_poly.entity_id
_entity_poly.type
_entity_poly.pdbx_seq_one_letter_code
_entity_poly.pdbx_strand_id
1 'polypeptide(L)'
;MNNLSVAFLWHFHQPIYSTPEDKILPMPWVRLHAIKDYLDMLKNIQKFPDVCVTFNFTPTLLIQLQEYKENKCADRQFLLFRKRAEDLTFEEKIEILKDFFLANWEEMVEPYPRYFSLLMKRGKKLVPEELPSVAESFTIDEFRDLQIWANLAWIDPIFREEIKELYQKGRNFREQDKEILIELQNKIISSIFDEYKKAVETGQIELTTSPLAHPILPLLINSNLAKISNPNLEIPFEFKHPEDAREQIIQGIGVFEKIFGFKPKGLWPSEGSVCSELISVLSDVGIEWIATDEEILARSINLSFKRDENGIPNHSNLLYKPWNMGNIKIFFRDHLLSDRIAFVYNRWEPEKAVEDFIGRIKQIAGSLSSVEKFILPVILDGENAWEYFENDGTNFLQLLYKTISNEKIPTTTFSKFLNENPATFNNLSNLFPGSWIGANFNIWIGKPEDHKAWLIIKNLRDKLVDLDIKDSKIWRQLYFLEGSDWFWWFGDDFFSVTTEVFDRLFRQNALWIYKKLTIEPPHELFLPINPQSEIYATQPIDYISPTIDGKLTFFYEWYNAGYLDLKRTGGTMQRFAGLFSKVYYGFDDKNLYIRFDILNQNINQYEYEIDFERPEGLKYILSANQDITFKIDEIIEVSIPLSQLQPVGDYIEFIIKAREKGKEIDRTPLLKAVITQKDIILKNWTV
;
A
#
# COMPACT_ATOMS: atom_id res chain seq x y z
N MET A 1 32.48 8.73 -3.01
CA MET A 1 31.22 9.37 -2.52
C MET A 1 30.85 10.62 -3.31
N ASN A 2 31.79 11.50 -3.73
CA ASN A 2 31.43 12.69 -4.53
C ASN A 2 30.81 12.43 -5.92
N ASN A 3 30.67 11.17 -6.34
CA ASN A 3 30.15 10.74 -7.63
C ASN A 3 28.70 10.27 -7.60
N LEU A 4 28.12 9.92 -6.44
CA LEU A 4 26.74 9.46 -6.31
C LEU A 4 25.95 10.40 -5.40
N SER A 5 24.79 10.88 -5.86
CA SER A 5 23.86 11.67 -5.05
C SER A 5 22.57 10.90 -4.78
N VAL A 6 22.15 10.82 -3.53
CA VAL A 6 20.87 10.19 -3.15
C VAL A 6 19.72 11.16 -3.41
N ALA A 7 18.65 10.69 -4.05
CA ALA A 7 17.46 11.47 -4.34
C ALA A 7 16.23 10.76 -3.75
N PHE A 8 15.76 11.25 -2.61
CA PHE A 8 14.53 10.76 -1.99
C PHE A 8 13.31 11.36 -2.69
N LEU A 9 12.29 10.53 -2.95
CA LEU A 9 10.95 10.96 -3.34
C LEU A 9 9.93 10.31 -2.40
N TRP A 10 9.27 11.14 -1.59
CA TRP A 10 8.16 10.73 -0.74
C TRP A 10 6.85 11.03 -1.45
N HIS A 11 6.10 9.98 -1.78
CA HIS A 11 4.85 10.08 -2.53
C HIS A 11 3.64 10.13 -1.61
N PHE A 12 2.97 11.28 -1.53
CA PHE A 12 1.77 11.45 -0.70
C PHE A 12 0.50 11.30 -1.52
N HIS A 13 -0.32 10.31 -1.13
CA HIS A 13 -1.52 9.97 -1.86
C HIS A 13 -2.69 9.52 -1.00
N GLN A 14 -3.85 10.10 -1.30
CA GLN A 14 -5.13 9.63 -0.82
C GLN A 14 -6.14 9.63 -1.97
N PRO A 15 -6.95 8.56 -2.13
CA PRO A 15 -8.07 8.55 -3.05
C PRO A 15 -9.14 9.58 -2.66
N ILE A 16 -10.03 9.88 -3.60
CA ILE A 16 -11.23 10.68 -3.31
C ILE A 16 -12.23 9.83 -2.52
N TYR A 17 -12.56 10.26 -1.31
CA TYR A 17 -13.46 9.54 -0.40
C TYR A 17 -14.92 9.99 -0.46
N SER A 18 -15.34 10.74 -1.49
CA SER A 18 -16.66 11.36 -1.55
C SER A 18 -17.23 11.43 -2.96
N THR A 19 -18.55 11.55 -3.05
CA THR A 19 -19.20 12.14 -4.22
C THR A 19 -19.25 13.67 -4.09
N PRO A 20 -19.54 14.43 -5.16
CA PRO A 20 -19.55 15.90 -5.12
C PRO A 20 -20.55 16.54 -4.15
N GLU A 21 -21.57 15.81 -3.66
CA GLU A 21 -22.49 16.33 -2.64
C GLU A 21 -22.14 15.91 -1.20
N ASP A 22 -21.24 14.94 -1.03
CA ASP A 22 -20.91 14.45 0.30
C ASP A 22 -20.00 15.44 1.01
N LYS A 23 -20.43 15.87 2.20
CA LYS A 23 -19.62 16.68 3.12
C LYS A 23 -18.99 15.84 4.23
N ILE A 24 -19.43 14.59 4.36
CA ILE A 24 -18.99 13.67 5.39
C ILE A 24 -18.27 12.52 4.70
N LEU A 25 -16.95 12.45 4.88
CA LEU A 25 -16.15 11.37 4.34
C LEU A 25 -16.37 10.10 5.18
N PRO A 26 -16.53 8.92 4.56
CA PRO A 26 -16.73 7.67 5.28
C PRO A 26 -15.46 7.18 5.98
N MET A 27 -14.29 7.68 5.57
CA MET A 27 -13.00 7.28 6.12
C MET A 27 -12.17 8.48 6.60
N PRO A 28 -11.38 8.32 7.67
CA PRO A 28 -10.68 9.41 8.33
C PRO A 28 -9.27 9.67 7.77
N TRP A 29 -8.82 8.90 6.78
CA TRP A 29 -7.42 8.81 6.36
C TRP A 29 -6.80 10.14 5.96
N VAL A 30 -7.51 10.98 5.20
CA VAL A 30 -6.99 12.33 4.85
C VAL A 30 -6.67 13.14 6.11
N ARG A 31 -7.56 13.14 7.11
CA ARG A 31 -7.35 13.92 8.34
C ARG A 31 -6.26 13.29 9.20
N LEU A 32 -6.29 11.97 9.37
CA LEU A 32 -5.34 11.25 10.23
C LEU A 32 -3.91 11.32 9.68
N HIS A 33 -3.70 11.09 8.39
CA HIS A 33 -2.39 11.29 7.78
C HIS A 33 -1.98 12.77 7.73
N ALA A 34 -2.92 13.72 7.61
CA ALA A 34 -2.56 15.14 7.65
C ALA A 34 -1.95 15.62 8.97
N ILE A 35 -2.34 14.99 10.09
CA ILE A 35 -1.82 15.31 11.42
C ILE A 35 -0.58 14.50 11.80
N LYS A 36 -0.14 13.61 10.89
CA LYS A 36 0.83 12.56 11.15
C LYS A 36 2.00 12.49 10.14
N ASP A 37 1.71 12.56 8.83
CA ASP A 37 2.65 12.10 7.78
C ASP A 37 3.05 13.19 6.75
N TYR A 38 2.40 14.35 6.77
CA TYR A 38 2.68 15.40 5.78
C TYR A 38 3.58 16.51 6.31
N LEU A 39 3.23 17.16 7.43
CA LEU A 39 3.99 18.31 7.93
C LEU A 39 5.23 17.88 8.72
N ASP A 40 5.12 16.82 9.51
CA ASP A 40 6.20 16.20 10.29
C ASP A 40 7.41 15.84 9.42
N MET A 41 7.20 15.25 8.23
CA MET A 41 8.29 14.82 7.36
C MET A 41 9.10 16.02 6.90
N LEU A 42 8.41 17.12 6.55
CA LEU A 42 9.04 18.40 6.26
C LEU A 42 9.79 18.95 7.49
N LYS A 43 9.20 18.89 8.68
CA LYS A 43 9.85 19.37 9.90
C LYS A 43 11.07 18.54 10.30
N ASN A 44 11.09 17.24 10.00
CA ASN A 44 12.24 16.38 10.25
C ASN A 44 13.40 16.73 9.31
N ILE A 45 13.15 16.97 8.02
CA ILE A 45 14.21 17.36 7.08
C ILE A 45 14.73 18.79 7.31
N GLN A 46 13.88 19.74 7.74
CA GLN A 46 14.28 21.12 8.05
C GLN A 46 15.35 21.22 9.15
N LYS A 47 15.53 20.18 9.97
CA LYS A 47 16.61 20.09 10.97
C LYS A 47 18.00 19.88 10.33
N PHE A 48 18.06 19.51 9.05
CA PHE A 48 19.28 19.16 8.33
C PHE A 48 19.37 19.89 6.98
N PRO A 49 19.73 21.21 6.97
CA PRO A 49 19.67 22.06 5.77
C PRO A 49 20.49 21.58 4.56
N ASP A 50 21.54 20.77 4.79
CA ASP A 50 22.40 20.23 3.72
C ASP A 50 21.79 19.00 3.02
N VAL A 51 20.70 18.44 3.57
CA VAL A 51 20.01 17.27 3.02
C VAL A 51 18.84 17.72 2.16
N CYS A 52 18.82 17.28 0.89
CA CYS A 52 17.79 17.59 -0.08
C CYS A 52 16.83 16.40 -0.28
N VAL A 53 15.54 16.68 -0.44
CA VAL A 53 14.49 15.67 -0.68
C VAL A 53 13.43 16.19 -1.65
N THR A 54 12.70 15.28 -2.31
CA THR A 54 11.56 15.60 -3.16
C THR A 54 10.29 15.08 -2.51
N PHE A 55 9.23 15.88 -2.50
CA PHE A 55 7.89 15.46 -2.10
C PHE A 55 6.96 15.50 -3.29
N ASN A 56 6.11 14.49 -3.42
CA ASN A 56 5.06 14.45 -4.42
C ASN A 56 3.70 14.55 -3.72
N PHE A 57 2.87 15.49 -4.16
CA PHE A 57 1.49 15.59 -3.71
C PHE A 57 0.54 15.27 -4.86
N THR A 58 -0.26 14.23 -4.67
CA THR A 58 -1.33 13.93 -5.62
C THR A 58 -2.43 15.00 -5.59
N PRO A 59 -3.04 15.32 -6.74
CA PRO A 59 -4.09 16.34 -6.79
C PRO A 59 -5.33 15.99 -5.96
N THR A 60 -5.72 14.71 -5.88
CA THR A 60 -6.82 14.23 -5.04
C THR A 60 -6.58 14.57 -3.56
N LEU A 61 -5.36 14.33 -3.06
CA LEU A 61 -4.97 14.69 -1.71
C LEU A 61 -5.02 16.20 -1.50
N LEU A 62 -4.45 16.99 -2.41
CA LEU A 62 -4.45 18.46 -2.30
C LEU A 62 -5.85 19.05 -2.25
N ILE A 63 -6.79 18.52 -3.04
CA ILE A 63 -8.20 18.93 -3.03
C ILE A 63 -8.80 18.70 -1.63
N GLN A 64 -8.66 17.49 -1.08
CA GLN A 64 -9.27 17.13 0.20
C GLN A 64 -8.61 17.89 1.37
N LEU A 65 -7.29 18.06 1.37
CA LEU A 65 -6.59 18.88 2.37
C LEU A 65 -7.07 20.33 2.35
N GLN A 66 -7.29 20.91 1.16
CA GLN A 66 -7.86 22.25 1.03
C GLN A 66 -9.29 22.30 1.59
N GLU A 67 -10.11 21.28 1.35
CA GLU A 67 -11.48 21.20 1.88
C GLU A 67 -11.49 21.10 3.42
N TYR A 68 -10.58 20.31 4.02
CA TYR A 68 -10.40 20.29 5.47
C TYR A 68 -9.95 21.65 6.02
N LYS A 69 -8.94 22.28 5.41
CA LYS A 69 -8.47 23.62 5.79
C LYS A 69 -9.57 24.68 5.74
N GLU A 70 -10.49 24.57 4.77
CA GLU A 70 -11.61 25.48 4.60
C GLU A 70 -12.88 25.09 5.38
N ASN A 71 -12.83 24.01 6.18
CA ASN A 71 -13.98 23.44 6.89
C ASN A 71 -15.17 23.09 5.95
N LYS A 72 -14.88 22.64 4.73
CA LYS A 72 -15.89 22.23 3.74
C LYS A 72 -16.28 20.76 3.84
N CYS A 73 -15.42 19.94 4.44
CA CYS A 73 -15.68 18.53 4.72
C CYS A 73 -15.24 18.16 6.15
N ALA A 74 -15.70 17.00 6.60
CA ALA A 74 -15.22 16.31 7.79
C ALA A 74 -15.38 14.80 7.59
N ASP A 75 -14.67 13.96 8.33
CA ASP A 75 -14.91 12.51 8.32
C ASP A 75 -15.87 12.07 9.43
N ARG A 76 -16.49 10.90 9.25
CA ARG A 76 -17.42 10.32 10.23
C ARG A 76 -16.76 10.11 11.60
N GLN A 77 -15.50 9.66 11.63
CA GLN A 77 -14.77 9.44 12.88
C GLN A 77 -14.58 10.77 13.64
N PHE A 78 -14.26 11.88 12.96
CA PHE A 78 -14.13 13.20 13.57
C PHE A 78 -15.44 13.71 14.18
N LEU A 79 -16.58 13.51 13.49
CA LEU A 79 -17.89 13.89 14.01
C LEU A 79 -18.23 13.11 15.29
N LEU A 80 -17.92 11.81 15.31
CA LEU A 80 -18.08 10.96 16.48
C LEU A 80 -17.11 11.35 17.59
N PHE A 81 -15.87 11.72 17.27
CA PHE A 81 -14.88 12.22 18.24
C PHE A 81 -15.37 13.50 18.93
N ARG A 82 -15.87 14.47 18.15
CA ARG A 82 -16.33 15.77 18.65
C ARG A 82 -17.60 15.67 19.50
N LYS A 83 -18.47 14.70 19.23
CA LYS A 83 -19.72 14.51 19.97
C LYS A 83 -19.44 14.15 21.43
N ARG A 84 -20.20 14.73 22.36
CA ARG A 84 -20.08 14.42 23.79
C ARG A 84 -20.41 12.94 24.03
N ALA A 85 -19.65 12.27 24.90
CA ALA A 85 -19.80 10.83 25.09
C ALA A 85 -21.19 10.45 25.65
N GLU A 86 -21.81 11.33 26.44
CA GLU A 86 -23.17 11.15 26.96
C GLU A 86 -24.27 11.28 25.90
N ASP A 87 -23.98 11.97 24.77
CA ASP A 87 -24.95 12.21 23.70
C ASP A 87 -24.87 11.13 22.60
N LEU A 88 -23.95 10.16 22.74
CA LEU A 88 -23.80 9.06 21.80
C LEU A 88 -25.04 8.15 21.86
N THR A 89 -25.65 7.95 20.70
CA THR A 89 -26.65 6.90 20.48
C THR A 89 -26.02 5.52 20.59
N PHE A 90 -26.85 4.48 20.71
CA PHE A 90 -26.36 3.12 20.83
C PHE A 90 -25.63 2.66 19.56
N GLU A 91 -26.14 3.05 18.40
CA GLU A 91 -25.55 2.78 17.08
C GLU A 91 -24.19 3.46 16.93
N GLU A 92 -24.08 4.74 17.33
CA GLU A 92 -22.81 5.47 17.29
C GLU A 92 -21.75 4.88 18.22
N LYS A 93 -22.16 4.31 19.36
CA LYS A 93 -21.24 3.57 20.25
C LYS A 93 -20.66 2.34 19.56
N ILE A 94 -21.48 1.61 18.80
CA ILE A 94 -21.04 0.46 18.00
C ILE A 94 -20.08 0.92 16.89
N GLU A 95 -20.40 2.00 16.18
CA GLU A 95 -19.51 2.60 15.18
C GLU A 95 -18.14 2.98 15.79
N ILE A 96 -18.13 3.61 16.96
CA ILE A 96 -16.89 3.96 17.67
C ILE A 96 -16.06 2.70 17.96
N LEU A 97 -16.67 1.63 18.49
CA LEU A 97 -15.93 0.40 18.81
C LEU A 97 -15.38 -0.30 17.57
N LYS A 98 -15.96 -0.07 16.39
CA LYS A 98 -15.48 -0.57 15.11
C LYS A 98 -14.27 0.23 14.60
N ASP A 99 -14.38 1.57 14.60
CA ASP A 99 -13.47 2.43 13.82
C ASP A 99 -12.44 3.21 14.66
N PHE A 100 -12.53 3.18 15.99
CA PHE A 100 -11.60 3.93 16.87
C PHE A 100 -10.37 3.11 17.29
N PHE A 101 -10.13 1.98 16.63
CA PHE A 101 -8.93 1.14 16.76
C PHE A 101 -8.25 0.89 15.42
N LEU A 102 -8.37 1.84 14.48
CA LEU A 102 -7.77 1.78 13.15
C LEU A 102 -6.25 2.00 13.14
N ALA A 103 -5.68 2.55 14.22
CA ALA A 103 -4.23 2.70 14.39
C ALA A 103 -3.52 1.34 14.48
N ASN A 104 -2.23 1.28 14.13
CA ASN A 104 -1.41 0.10 14.36
C ASN A 104 -1.42 -0.29 15.85
N TRP A 105 -1.81 -1.53 16.17
CA TRP A 105 -1.99 -1.92 17.58
C TRP A 105 -0.67 -1.99 18.35
N GLU A 106 0.40 -2.47 17.73
CA GLU A 106 1.69 -2.68 18.38
C GLU A 106 2.38 -1.34 18.69
N GLU A 107 2.43 -0.43 17.71
CA GLU A 107 3.20 0.81 17.85
C GLU A 107 2.37 2.02 18.31
N MET A 108 1.05 2.00 18.12
CA MET A 108 0.20 3.17 18.39
C MET A 108 -0.88 2.93 19.46
N VAL A 109 -1.21 1.68 19.80
CA VAL A 109 -2.23 1.37 20.82
C VAL A 109 -1.62 0.79 22.09
N GLU A 110 -0.82 -0.27 21.96
CA GLU A 110 -0.16 -0.99 23.05
C GLU A 110 0.72 -0.11 23.94
N PRO A 111 1.44 0.91 23.44
CA PRO A 111 2.27 1.78 24.27
C PRO A 111 1.48 2.65 25.24
N TYR A 112 0.16 2.78 25.05
CA TYR A 112 -0.72 3.60 25.89
C TYR A 112 -1.66 2.73 26.74
N PRO A 113 -1.37 2.51 28.04
CA PRO A 113 -2.05 1.51 28.85
C PRO A 113 -3.58 1.63 28.87
N ARG A 114 -4.10 2.86 28.88
CA ARG A 114 -5.54 3.10 28.84
C ARG A 114 -6.13 2.73 27.48
N TYR A 115 -5.52 3.15 26.38
CA TYR A 115 -6.01 2.83 25.04
C TYR A 115 -5.99 1.32 24.80
N PHE A 116 -4.89 0.67 25.16
CA PHE A 116 -4.76 -0.78 25.10
C PHE A 116 -5.80 -1.51 25.97
N SER A 117 -6.07 -1.03 27.19
CA SER A 117 -7.11 -1.62 28.04
C SER A 117 -8.51 -1.55 27.42
N LEU A 118 -8.81 -0.47 26.68
CA LEU A 118 -10.08 -0.31 25.96
C LEU A 118 -10.13 -1.25 24.75
N LEU A 119 -9.02 -1.44 24.04
CA LEU A 119 -8.89 -2.45 22.99
C LEU A 119 -9.15 -3.86 23.54
N MET A 120 -8.57 -4.19 24.70
CA MET A 120 -8.76 -5.50 25.33
C MET A 120 -10.20 -5.72 25.78
N LYS A 121 -10.85 -4.67 26.28
CA LYS A 121 -12.27 -4.71 26.64
C LYS A 121 -13.18 -4.87 25.43
N ARG A 122 -12.87 -4.20 24.31
CA ARG A 122 -13.57 -4.38 23.03
C ARG A 122 -13.35 -5.79 22.47
N GLY A 123 -12.18 -6.38 22.77
CA GLY A 123 -11.73 -7.69 22.29
C GLY A 123 -10.88 -7.54 21.03
N LYS A 124 -9.83 -8.36 20.85
CA LYS A 124 -8.93 -8.26 19.66
C LYS A 124 -9.57 -8.76 18.36
N LYS A 125 -10.65 -9.54 18.42
CA LYS A 125 -11.41 -9.97 17.23
C LYS A 125 -12.62 -9.07 17.08
N LEU A 126 -12.82 -8.53 15.87
CA LEU A 126 -14.03 -7.77 15.55
C LEU A 126 -15.09 -8.77 15.07
N VAL A 127 -16.10 -9.01 15.90
CA VAL A 127 -17.28 -9.83 15.56
C VAL A 127 -18.50 -8.90 15.57
N PRO A 128 -19.04 -8.50 14.40
CA PRO A 128 -20.11 -7.50 14.32
C PRO A 128 -21.32 -7.81 15.20
N GLU A 129 -21.67 -9.08 15.36
CA GLU A 129 -22.80 -9.55 16.15
C GLU A 129 -22.59 -9.39 17.66
N GLU A 130 -21.33 -9.35 18.11
CA GLU A 130 -20.96 -9.18 19.52
C GLU A 130 -20.86 -7.71 19.93
N LEU A 131 -20.66 -6.79 18.97
CA LEU A 131 -20.47 -5.37 19.23
C LEU A 131 -21.58 -4.71 20.06
N PRO A 132 -22.88 -5.02 19.87
CA PRO A 132 -23.93 -4.49 20.74
C PRO A 132 -23.73 -4.82 22.22
N SER A 133 -23.41 -6.09 22.53
CA SER A 133 -23.18 -6.52 23.92
C SER A 133 -21.90 -5.91 24.49
N VAL A 134 -20.85 -5.81 23.68
CA VAL A 134 -19.61 -5.11 24.07
C VAL A 134 -19.89 -3.64 24.37
N ALA A 135 -20.69 -2.95 23.55
CA ALA A 135 -21.04 -1.55 23.74
C ALA A 135 -21.78 -1.28 25.05
N GLU A 136 -22.66 -2.19 25.49
CA GLU A 136 -23.35 -2.10 26.79
C GLU A 136 -22.39 -2.18 27.98
N SER A 137 -21.25 -2.87 27.81
CA SER A 137 -20.24 -3.00 28.87
C SER A 137 -19.41 -1.73 29.08
N PHE A 138 -19.36 -0.82 28.10
CA PHE A 138 -18.57 0.42 28.14
C PHE A 138 -19.31 1.54 28.87
N THR A 139 -18.61 2.23 29.77
CA THR A 139 -19.12 3.42 30.45
C THR A 139 -18.97 4.67 29.57
N ILE A 140 -19.70 5.74 29.90
CA ILE A 140 -19.57 7.05 29.23
C ILE A 140 -18.12 7.56 29.29
N ASP A 141 -17.45 7.40 30.43
CA ASP A 141 -16.05 7.82 30.60
C ASP A 141 -15.09 6.99 29.75
N GLU A 142 -15.36 5.69 29.56
CA GLU A 142 -14.57 4.83 28.67
C GLU A 142 -14.75 5.19 27.19
N PHE A 143 -15.97 5.52 26.76
CA PHE A 143 -16.20 6.06 25.42
C PHE A 143 -15.47 7.38 25.22
N ARG A 144 -15.50 8.27 26.21
CA ARG A 144 -14.77 9.54 26.15
C ARG A 144 -13.26 9.35 26.07
N ASP A 145 -12.72 8.43 26.87
CA ASP A 145 -11.30 8.08 26.80
C ASP A 145 -10.94 7.47 25.44
N LEU A 146 -11.79 6.60 24.88
CA LEU A 146 -11.59 6.01 23.56
C LEU A 146 -11.61 7.07 22.46
N GLN A 147 -12.57 8.01 22.51
CA GLN A 147 -12.68 9.10 21.54
C GLN A 147 -11.38 9.91 21.44
N ILE A 148 -10.79 10.24 22.59
CA ILE A 148 -9.57 11.04 22.67
C ILE A 148 -8.34 10.20 22.27
N TRP A 149 -8.21 8.96 22.76
CA TRP A 149 -7.06 8.13 22.44
C TRP A 149 -6.96 7.78 20.95
N ALA A 150 -8.09 7.50 20.30
CA ALA A 150 -8.14 7.24 18.86
C ALA A 150 -7.68 8.42 18.00
N ASN A 151 -7.55 9.62 18.59
CA ASN A 151 -7.01 10.80 17.93
C ASN A 151 -5.61 11.15 18.43
N LEU A 152 -5.33 11.01 19.73
CA LEU A 152 -3.99 11.22 20.31
C LEU A 152 -2.95 10.29 19.69
N ALA A 153 -3.31 9.03 19.42
CA ALA A 153 -2.38 8.05 18.87
C ALA A 153 -1.85 8.45 17.47
N TRP A 154 -2.64 9.23 16.71
CA TRP A 154 -2.32 9.69 15.36
C TRP A 154 -1.57 11.03 15.31
N ILE A 155 -1.36 11.71 16.43
CA ILE A 155 -0.53 12.92 16.44
C ILE A 155 0.94 12.51 16.36
N ASP A 156 1.64 12.93 15.30
CA ASP A 156 3.07 12.67 15.14
C ASP A 156 3.86 13.17 16.38
N PRO A 157 4.88 12.41 16.85
CA PRO A 157 5.71 12.79 18.00
C PRO A 157 6.22 14.22 18.03
N ILE A 158 6.51 14.84 16.88
CA ILE A 158 7.04 16.20 16.81
C ILE A 158 6.06 17.26 17.30
N PHE A 159 4.75 16.99 17.27
CA PHE A 159 3.70 17.91 17.71
C PHE A 159 3.20 17.64 19.13
N ARG A 160 3.62 16.53 19.75
CA ARG A 160 3.08 16.09 21.07
C ARG A 160 3.45 17.01 22.23
N GLU A 161 4.55 17.76 22.13
CA GLU A 161 4.98 18.67 23.19
C GLU A 161 3.93 19.75 23.49
N GLU A 162 3.18 20.21 22.48
CA GLU A 162 2.11 21.21 22.64
C GLU A 162 0.91 20.69 23.46
N ILE A 163 0.72 19.36 23.50
CA ILE A 163 -0.40 18.68 24.16
C ILE A 163 0.07 17.63 25.17
N LYS A 164 1.30 17.76 25.69
CA LYS A 164 1.92 16.80 26.61
C LYS A 164 1.08 16.49 27.85
N GLU A 165 0.30 17.46 28.32
CA GLU A 165 -0.58 17.32 29.48
C GLU A 165 -1.63 16.22 29.26
N LEU A 166 -2.09 16.01 28.02
CA LEU A 166 -3.06 14.97 27.68
C LEU A 166 -2.42 13.57 27.70
N TYR A 167 -1.20 13.44 27.20
CA TYR A 167 -0.44 12.19 27.31
C TYR A 167 -0.11 11.86 28.78
N GLN A 168 0.29 12.85 29.59
CA GLN A 168 0.53 12.66 31.03
C GLN A 168 -0.73 12.27 31.80
N LYS A 169 -1.87 12.87 31.42
CA LYS A 169 -3.18 12.53 32.00
C LYS A 169 -3.56 11.08 31.70
N GLY A 170 -3.43 10.65 30.45
CA GLY A 170 -3.53 9.26 29.98
C GLY A 170 -4.89 8.56 30.12
N ARG A 171 -5.79 9.02 31.00
CA ARG A 171 -7.13 8.49 31.25
C ARG A 171 -8.02 9.51 31.95
N ASN A 172 -9.30 9.20 32.11
CA ASN A 172 -10.28 10.06 32.79
C ASN A 172 -10.33 11.46 32.15
N PHE A 173 -10.30 11.48 30.82
CA PHE A 173 -10.38 12.72 30.06
C PHE A 173 -11.71 13.43 30.33
N ARG A 174 -11.75 14.74 30.04
CA ARG A 174 -12.94 15.59 30.11
C ARG A 174 -13.36 15.95 28.68
N GLU A 175 -14.62 16.33 28.49
CA GLU A 175 -15.11 16.78 27.18
C GLU A 175 -14.32 17.98 26.65
N GLN A 176 -13.89 18.89 27.53
CA GLN A 176 -13.06 20.04 27.14
C GLN A 176 -11.68 19.66 26.61
N ASP A 177 -11.17 18.47 26.94
CA ASP A 177 -9.86 18.02 26.47
C ASP A 177 -9.89 17.72 24.95
N LYS A 178 -11.08 17.49 24.36
CA LYS A 178 -11.27 17.33 22.91
C LYS A 178 -10.93 18.61 22.14
N GLU A 179 -11.28 19.77 22.68
CA GLU A 179 -11.04 21.05 22.00
C GLU A 179 -9.54 21.33 21.85
N ILE A 180 -8.73 20.95 22.85
CA ILE A 180 -7.26 21.07 22.78
C ILE A 180 -6.71 20.25 21.60
N LEU A 181 -7.21 19.02 21.39
CA LEU A 181 -6.85 18.19 20.24
C LEU A 181 -7.29 18.82 18.93
N ILE A 182 -8.56 19.27 18.86
CA ILE A 182 -9.14 19.86 17.64
C ILE A 182 -8.34 21.10 17.23
N GLU A 183 -7.97 21.96 18.18
CA GLU A 183 -7.13 23.13 17.94
C GLU A 183 -5.76 22.75 17.35
N LEU A 184 -5.10 21.73 17.90
CA LEU A 184 -3.82 21.24 17.36
C LEU A 184 -3.99 20.65 15.94
N GLN A 185 -4.99 19.78 15.73
CA GLN A 185 -5.25 19.18 14.42
C GLN A 185 -5.49 20.25 13.35
N ASN A 186 -6.33 21.24 13.67
CA ASN A 186 -6.61 22.37 12.77
C ASN A 186 -5.37 23.21 12.48
N LYS A 187 -4.52 23.45 13.49
CA LYS A 187 -3.25 24.16 13.34
C LYS A 187 -2.31 23.43 12.39
N ILE A 188 -2.14 22.11 12.55
CA ILE A 188 -1.27 21.30 11.69
C ILE A 188 -1.79 21.35 10.23
N ILE A 189 -3.05 20.97 10.01
CA ILE A 189 -3.67 20.91 8.68
C ILE A 189 -3.58 22.27 7.97
N SER A 190 -3.89 23.35 8.67
CA SER A 190 -3.88 24.71 8.08
C SER A 190 -2.48 25.16 7.65
N SER A 191 -1.44 24.62 8.27
CA SER A 191 -0.04 25.02 8.06
C SER A 191 0.65 24.27 6.91
N ILE A 192 0.15 23.10 6.50
CA ILE A 192 0.81 22.21 5.51
C ILE A 192 1.26 23.00 4.28
N PHE A 193 0.34 23.61 3.54
CA PHE A 193 0.67 24.26 2.26
C PHE A 193 1.65 25.42 2.41
N ASP A 194 1.48 26.24 3.45
CA ASP A 194 2.28 27.44 3.63
C ASP A 194 3.71 27.10 4.07
N GLU A 195 3.89 26.04 4.86
CA GLU A 195 5.21 25.56 5.26
C GLU A 195 5.96 24.90 4.09
N TYR A 196 5.26 24.13 3.26
CA TYR A 196 5.85 23.55 2.04
C TYR A 196 6.26 24.61 1.02
N LYS A 197 5.45 25.67 0.81
CA LYS A 197 5.82 26.82 -0.04
C LYS A 197 7.12 27.47 0.41
N LYS A 198 7.21 27.83 1.70
CA LYS A 198 8.42 28.44 2.28
C LYS A 198 9.63 27.52 2.13
N ALA A 199 9.45 26.22 2.30
CA ALA A 199 10.54 25.26 2.19
C ALA A 199 11.09 25.16 0.76
N VAL A 200 10.24 25.24 -0.27
CA VAL A 200 10.68 25.27 -1.68
C VAL A 200 11.59 26.47 -1.96
N GLU A 201 11.29 27.64 -1.39
CA GLU A 201 12.08 28.86 -1.58
C GLU A 201 13.53 28.72 -1.06
N THR A 202 13.79 27.81 -0.12
CA THR A 202 15.14 27.54 0.38
C THR A 202 16.01 26.72 -0.59
N GLY A 203 15.39 26.06 -1.58
CA GLY A 203 16.06 25.10 -2.46
C GLY A 203 16.42 23.76 -1.80
N GLN A 204 16.04 23.54 -0.53
CA GLN A 204 16.24 22.28 0.18
C GLN A 204 15.33 21.18 -0.37
N ILE A 205 14.10 21.52 -0.77
CA ILE A 205 13.12 20.56 -1.25
C ILE A 205 12.65 20.88 -2.67
N GLU A 206 12.17 19.86 -3.36
CA GLU A 206 11.41 19.98 -4.60
C GLU A 206 9.99 19.44 -4.40
N LEU A 207 9.00 20.11 -5.00
CA LEU A 207 7.62 19.64 -5.03
C LEU A 207 7.23 19.21 -6.43
N THR A 208 6.57 18.05 -6.50
CA THR A 208 6.05 17.46 -7.74
C THR A 208 4.58 17.11 -7.59
N THR A 209 3.93 16.78 -8.71
CA THR A 209 2.54 16.33 -8.73
C THR A 209 2.36 15.03 -9.51
N SER A 210 1.10 14.61 -9.60
CA SER A 210 0.65 13.41 -10.30
C SER A 210 -0.59 13.77 -11.13
N PRO A 211 -1.11 12.89 -11.99
CA PRO A 211 -2.35 13.18 -12.71
C PRO A 211 -3.54 13.24 -11.75
N LEU A 212 -4.60 13.93 -12.16
CA LEU A 212 -5.71 14.36 -11.29
C LEU A 212 -6.22 13.27 -10.34
N ALA A 213 -6.66 12.14 -10.87
CA ALA A 213 -7.33 11.08 -10.12
C ALA A 213 -6.41 9.92 -9.77
N HIS A 214 -5.10 10.09 -9.95
CA HIS A 214 -4.12 9.01 -9.84
C HIS A 214 -4.41 7.78 -10.76
N PRO A 215 -4.73 7.95 -12.05
CA PRO A 215 -5.00 6.83 -12.96
C PRO A 215 -3.72 6.14 -13.44
N ILE A 216 -3.84 4.86 -13.84
CA ILE A 216 -2.80 4.19 -14.62
C ILE A 216 -2.80 4.75 -16.05
N LEU A 217 -2.07 5.84 -16.28
CA LEU A 217 -2.05 6.60 -17.53
C LEU A 217 -1.89 5.73 -18.80
N PRO A 218 -1.01 4.70 -18.84
CA PRO A 218 -0.93 3.81 -19.99
C PRO A 218 -2.25 3.12 -20.35
N LEU A 219 -3.06 2.73 -19.36
CA LEU A 219 -4.35 2.07 -19.61
C LEU A 219 -5.39 3.04 -20.18
N LEU A 220 -5.33 4.33 -19.82
CA LEU A 220 -6.16 5.36 -20.45
C LEU A 220 -5.72 5.61 -21.90
N ILE A 221 -4.41 5.69 -22.14
CA ILE A 221 -3.87 5.88 -23.50
C ILE A 221 -4.31 4.73 -24.41
N ASN A 222 -4.12 3.48 -23.96
CA ASN A 222 -4.58 2.29 -24.64
C ASN A 222 -4.50 1.06 -23.71
N SER A 223 -5.65 0.49 -23.34
CA SER A 223 -5.72 -0.70 -22.47
C SER A 223 -4.97 -1.91 -23.02
N ASN A 224 -4.80 -2.03 -24.34
CA ASN A 224 -4.02 -3.12 -24.95
C ASN A 224 -2.52 -3.04 -24.64
N LEU A 225 -1.98 -1.93 -24.10
CA LEU A 225 -0.59 -1.87 -23.63
C LEU A 225 -0.31 -2.86 -22.50
N ALA A 226 -1.33 -3.28 -21.74
CA ALA A 226 -1.19 -4.34 -20.75
C ALA A 226 -0.82 -5.71 -21.36
N LYS A 227 -1.16 -5.94 -22.63
CA LYS A 227 -0.76 -7.17 -23.35
C LYS A 227 0.73 -7.19 -23.70
N ILE A 228 1.41 -6.04 -23.68
CA ILE A 228 2.87 -6.00 -23.90
C ILE A 228 3.60 -6.52 -22.66
N SER A 229 3.14 -6.17 -21.45
CA SER A 229 3.71 -6.67 -20.20
C SER A 229 3.20 -8.06 -19.80
N ASN A 230 2.01 -8.45 -20.26
CA ASN A 230 1.45 -9.78 -20.10
C ASN A 230 0.75 -10.26 -21.40
N PRO A 231 1.48 -10.95 -22.31
CA PRO A 231 0.94 -11.40 -23.60
C PRO A 231 -0.28 -12.34 -23.52
N ASN A 232 -0.46 -13.02 -22.39
CA ASN A 232 -1.58 -13.95 -22.17
C ASN A 232 -2.82 -13.26 -21.58
N LEU A 233 -2.77 -11.95 -21.34
CA LEU A 233 -3.88 -11.21 -20.76
C LEU A 233 -5.05 -11.06 -21.76
N GLU A 234 -6.19 -11.64 -21.42
CA GLU A 234 -7.43 -11.46 -22.16
C GLU A 234 -8.20 -10.25 -21.65
N ILE A 235 -8.28 -9.20 -22.47
CA ILE A 235 -9.07 -8.00 -22.17
C ILE A 235 -10.29 -8.00 -23.10
N PRO A 236 -11.53 -8.11 -22.56
CA PRO A 236 -12.74 -8.27 -23.36
C PRO A 236 -13.28 -6.96 -23.97
N PHE A 237 -12.53 -5.86 -23.83
CA PHE A 237 -12.89 -4.53 -24.31
C PHE A 237 -11.65 -3.78 -24.81
N GLU A 238 -11.88 -2.71 -25.57
CA GLU A 238 -10.87 -1.71 -25.89
C GLU A 238 -11.23 -0.40 -25.19
N PHE A 239 -10.27 0.16 -24.45
CA PHE A 239 -10.35 1.49 -23.85
C PHE A 239 -9.14 2.28 -24.34
N LYS A 240 -9.38 3.36 -25.08
CA LYS A 240 -8.31 4.08 -25.81
C LYS A 240 -8.65 5.56 -25.90
N HIS A 241 -8.29 6.28 -24.84
CA HIS A 241 -8.60 7.68 -24.63
C HIS A 241 -7.36 8.46 -24.15
N PRO A 242 -6.33 8.61 -25.02
CA PRO A 242 -5.17 9.44 -24.70
C PRO A 242 -5.54 10.90 -24.36
N GLU A 243 -6.69 11.38 -24.82
CA GLU A 243 -7.27 12.67 -24.43
C GLU A 243 -7.61 12.75 -22.93
N ASP A 244 -8.08 11.67 -22.32
CA ASP A 244 -8.38 11.63 -20.87
C ASP A 244 -7.09 11.66 -20.07
N ALA A 245 -6.09 10.86 -20.48
CA ALA A 245 -4.75 10.88 -19.89
C ALA A 245 -4.15 12.30 -19.90
N ARG A 246 -4.26 13.00 -21.04
CA ARG A 246 -3.78 14.38 -21.18
C ARG A 246 -4.55 15.34 -20.28
N GLU A 247 -5.87 15.25 -20.25
CA GLU A 247 -6.71 16.13 -19.43
C GLU A 247 -6.49 15.93 -17.93
N GLN A 248 -6.33 14.67 -17.49
CA GLN A 248 -5.97 14.34 -16.11
C GLN A 248 -4.63 14.95 -15.69
N ILE A 249 -3.61 14.92 -16.56
CA ILE A 249 -2.31 15.55 -16.28
C ILE A 249 -2.48 17.08 -16.19
N ILE A 250 -3.21 17.70 -17.12
CA ILE A 250 -3.44 19.15 -17.12
C ILE A 250 -4.19 19.61 -15.87
N GLN A 251 -5.26 18.90 -15.50
CA GLN A 251 -6.03 19.23 -14.29
C GLN A 251 -5.20 18.99 -13.02
N GLY A 252 -4.36 17.97 -12.99
CA GLY A 252 -3.44 17.71 -11.89
C GLY A 252 -2.45 18.86 -11.68
N ILE A 253 -1.78 19.28 -12.76
CA ILE A 253 -0.89 20.46 -12.77
C ILE A 253 -1.66 21.72 -12.33
N GLY A 254 -2.89 21.91 -12.81
CA GLY A 254 -3.71 23.06 -12.45
C GLY A 254 -4.09 23.11 -10.96
N VAL A 255 -4.38 21.96 -10.35
CA VAL A 255 -4.61 21.86 -8.89
C VAL A 255 -3.33 22.22 -8.13
N PHE A 256 -2.20 21.63 -8.53
CA PHE A 256 -0.91 21.91 -7.91
C PHE A 256 -0.54 23.39 -8.00
N GLU A 257 -0.63 23.99 -9.19
CA GLU A 257 -0.29 25.39 -9.44
C GLU A 257 -1.20 26.34 -8.64
N LYS A 258 -2.49 26.02 -8.51
CA LYS A 258 -3.43 26.79 -7.70
C LYS A 258 -3.04 26.79 -6.21
N ILE A 259 -2.57 25.66 -5.69
CA ILE A 259 -2.19 25.53 -4.28
C ILE A 259 -0.82 26.16 -4.05
N PHE A 260 0.20 25.80 -4.81
CA PHE A 260 1.60 26.16 -4.55
C PHE A 260 2.08 27.43 -5.26
N GLY A 261 1.39 27.88 -6.31
CA GLY A 261 1.70 29.12 -7.03
C GLY A 261 2.75 29.00 -8.13
N PHE A 262 3.18 27.78 -8.46
CA PHE A 262 4.12 27.50 -9.55
C PHE A 262 3.79 26.16 -10.22
N LYS A 263 4.30 25.93 -11.43
CA LYS A 263 4.14 24.66 -12.14
C LYS A 263 5.22 23.65 -11.72
N PRO A 264 4.86 22.37 -11.53
CA PRO A 264 5.83 21.35 -11.20
C PRO A 264 6.67 20.99 -12.43
N LYS A 265 7.96 20.73 -12.20
CA LYS A 265 8.88 20.24 -13.25
C LYS A 265 8.86 18.72 -13.36
N GLY A 266 8.69 18.05 -12.23
CA GLY A 266 8.56 16.61 -12.13
C GLY A 266 7.12 16.16 -12.04
N LEU A 267 6.85 14.97 -12.58
CA LEU A 267 5.59 14.26 -12.38
C LEU A 267 5.88 12.83 -11.92
N TRP A 268 5.19 12.38 -10.87
CA TRP A 268 5.12 10.96 -10.53
C TRP A 268 3.96 10.34 -11.30
N PRO A 269 4.21 9.46 -12.28
CA PRO A 269 3.14 8.68 -12.89
C PRO A 269 2.59 7.73 -11.82
N SER A 270 1.27 7.64 -11.71
CA SER A 270 0.62 6.79 -10.70
C SER A 270 1.17 5.37 -10.73
N GLU A 271 1.58 4.87 -9.57
CA GLU A 271 2.19 3.53 -9.44
C GLU A 271 3.47 3.36 -10.28
N GLY A 272 4.20 4.45 -10.54
CA GLY A 272 5.32 4.47 -11.48
C GLY A 272 4.94 4.05 -12.90
N SER A 273 3.66 4.12 -13.28
CA SER A 273 3.15 3.53 -14.52
C SER A 273 3.50 4.35 -15.76
N VAL A 274 4.22 3.74 -16.69
CA VAL A 274 4.75 4.43 -17.87
C VAL A 274 4.55 3.63 -19.16
N CYS A 275 4.67 4.31 -20.30
CA CYS A 275 4.76 3.73 -21.65
C CYS A 275 5.43 4.76 -22.58
N SER A 276 5.86 4.33 -23.76
CA SER A 276 6.53 5.21 -24.74
C SER A 276 5.62 6.35 -25.22
N GLU A 277 4.34 6.06 -25.40
CA GLU A 277 3.31 6.98 -25.91
C GLU A 277 3.09 8.17 -24.95
N LEU A 278 3.23 7.93 -23.64
CA LEU A 278 3.05 8.94 -22.60
C LEU A 278 4.05 10.10 -22.70
N ILE A 279 5.26 9.86 -23.22
CA ILE A 279 6.35 10.84 -23.27
C ILE A 279 5.97 12.11 -24.03
N SER A 280 5.25 11.95 -25.14
CA SER A 280 4.78 13.09 -25.95
C SER A 280 3.79 13.96 -25.18
N VAL A 281 2.83 13.32 -24.50
CA VAL A 281 1.81 13.98 -23.69
C VAL A 281 2.44 14.80 -22.56
N LEU A 282 3.44 14.23 -21.87
CA LEU A 282 4.17 14.91 -20.79
C LEU A 282 4.98 16.12 -21.30
N SER A 283 5.67 15.97 -22.43
CA SER A 283 6.46 17.05 -23.03
C SER A 283 5.57 18.24 -23.43
N ASP A 284 4.38 17.97 -23.96
CA ASP A 284 3.45 19.01 -24.44
C ASP A 284 2.88 19.88 -23.31
N VAL A 285 2.80 19.34 -22.09
CA VAL A 285 2.28 20.05 -20.92
C VAL A 285 3.39 20.68 -20.06
N GLY A 286 4.66 20.52 -20.47
CA GLY A 286 5.81 21.16 -19.83
C GLY A 286 6.42 20.40 -18.65
N ILE A 287 6.15 19.10 -18.52
CA ILE A 287 6.91 18.25 -17.58
C ILE A 287 8.32 18.03 -18.12
N GLU A 288 9.32 18.13 -17.26
CA GLU A 288 10.75 17.96 -17.60
C GLU A 288 11.25 16.56 -17.26
N TRP A 289 10.71 15.95 -16.19
CA TRP A 289 11.14 14.63 -15.74
C TRP A 289 10.04 13.80 -15.08
N ILE A 290 10.21 12.48 -15.13
CA ILE A 290 9.42 11.48 -14.40
C ILE A 290 10.32 10.45 -13.73
N ALA A 291 9.76 9.66 -12.82
CA ALA A 291 10.44 8.51 -12.25
C ALA A 291 9.57 7.25 -12.33
N THR A 292 10.21 6.08 -12.37
CA THR A 292 9.57 4.75 -12.45
C THR A 292 10.53 3.69 -11.88
N ASP A 293 10.26 2.40 -12.07
CA ASP A 293 11.00 1.29 -11.44
C ASP A 293 12.14 0.70 -12.30
N GLU A 294 13.17 0.17 -11.64
CA GLU A 294 14.32 -0.46 -12.30
C GLU A 294 13.96 -1.62 -13.22
N GLU A 295 12.91 -2.38 -12.92
CA GLU A 295 12.45 -3.49 -13.77
C GLU A 295 11.95 -2.98 -15.13
N ILE A 296 11.37 -1.78 -15.17
CA ILE A 296 10.94 -1.15 -16.42
C ILE A 296 12.16 -0.77 -17.25
N LEU A 297 13.22 -0.20 -16.63
CA LEU A 297 14.47 0.04 -17.34
C LEU A 297 15.05 -1.27 -17.88
N ALA A 298 15.13 -2.30 -17.04
CA ALA A 298 15.67 -3.61 -17.40
C ALA A 298 15.00 -4.16 -18.65
N ARG A 299 13.65 -4.16 -18.69
CA ARG A 299 12.89 -4.60 -19.87
C ARG A 299 13.04 -3.66 -21.06
N SER A 300 13.15 -2.35 -20.83
CA SER A 300 13.32 -1.35 -21.89
C SER A 300 14.63 -1.51 -22.66
N ILE A 301 15.70 -1.97 -21.99
CA ILE A 301 17.03 -2.17 -22.59
C ILE A 301 17.41 -3.65 -22.76
N ASN A 302 16.46 -4.58 -22.59
CA ASN A 302 16.66 -6.04 -22.68
C ASN A 302 17.81 -6.56 -21.80
N LEU A 303 17.79 -6.17 -20.52
CA LEU A 303 18.78 -6.50 -19.50
C LEU A 303 18.09 -7.02 -18.23
N SER A 304 18.86 -7.51 -17.27
CA SER A 304 18.43 -7.82 -15.91
C SER A 304 19.39 -7.19 -14.90
N PHE A 305 18.85 -6.46 -13.94
CA PHE A 305 19.60 -5.90 -12.80
C PHE A 305 19.64 -6.93 -11.67
N LYS A 306 20.57 -7.90 -11.78
CA LYS A 306 20.82 -8.84 -10.70
C LYS A 306 21.66 -8.17 -9.62
N ARG A 307 21.28 -8.37 -8.36
CA ARG A 307 22.00 -7.85 -7.21
C ARG A 307 22.89 -8.94 -6.60
N ASP A 308 24.06 -8.55 -6.11
CA ASP A 308 24.92 -9.45 -5.31
C ASP A 308 24.43 -9.58 -3.86
N GLU A 309 25.17 -10.30 -3.02
CA GLU A 309 24.87 -10.50 -1.59
C GLU A 309 24.78 -9.18 -0.79
N ASN A 310 25.45 -8.13 -1.27
CA ASN A 310 25.45 -6.80 -0.66
C ASN A 310 24.35 -5.91 -1.26
N GLY A 311 23.56 -6.41 -2.21
CA GLY A 311 22.48 -5.68 -2.85
C GLY A 311 22.95 -4.77 -4.00
N ILE A 312 24.20 -4.89 -4.46
CA ILE A 312 24.78 -4.05 -5.52
C ILE A 312 24.35 -4.60 -6.89
N PRO A 313 23.72 -3.79 -7.77
CA PRO A 313 23.38 -4.22 -9.13
C PRO A 313 24.62 -4.44 -10.01
N ASN A 314 24.62 -5.54 -10.76
CA ASN A 314 25.62 -5.90 -11.77
C ASN A 314 25.85 -4.81 -12.85
N HIS A 315 24.86 -3.94 -13.08
CA HIS A 315 24.92 -2.82 -14.04
C HIS A 315 24.58 -1.47 -13.39
N SER A 316 25.14 -1.22 -12.20
CA SER A 316 24.95 0.01 -11.42
C SER A 316 25.17 1.30 -12.23
N ASN A 317 26.12 1.29 -13.18
CA ASN A 317 26.42 2.45 -14.03
C ASN A 317 25.31 2.82 -15.04
N LEU A 318 24.38 1.90 -15.31
CA LEU A 318 23.22 2.11 -16.18
C LEU A 318 21.98 2.49 -15.37
N LEU A 319 21.78 1.86 -14.21
CA LEU A 319 20.64 2.10 -13.34
C LEU A 319 20.68 3.50 -12.72
N TYR A 320 21.83 3.91 -12.18
CA TYR A 320 21.98 5.15 -11.43
C TYR A 320 22.32 6.37 -12.30
N LYS A 321 21.83 6.37 -13.54
CA LYS A 321 21.89 7.51 -14.46
C LYS A 321 20.48 7.87 -14.95
N PRO A 322 20.18 9.16 -15.13
CA PRO A 322 18.99 9.56 -15.84
C PRO A 322 19.04 9.13 -17.31
N TRP A 323 17.89 8.74 -17.84
CA TRP A 323 17.70 8.40 -19.23
C TRP A 323 16.87 9.45 -19.95
N ASN A 324 17.24 9.77 -21.19
CA ASN A 324 16.52 10.69 -22.05
C ASN A 324 15.62 9.90 -23.00
N MET A 325 14.33 10.25 -23.02
CA MET A 325 13.40 9.81 -24.06
C MET A 325 12.66 11.02 -24.61
N GLY A 326 12.94 11.38 -25.86
CA GLY A 326 12.52 12.66 -26.42
C GLY A 326 13.06 13.83 -25.59
N ASN A 327 12.17 14.63 -25.02
CA ASN A 327 12.50 15.77 -24.15
C ASN A 327 12.35 15.47 -22.65
N ILE A 328 11.93 14.25 -22.28
CA ILE A 328 11.68 13.88 -20.88
C ILE A 328 12.89 13.13 -20.32
N LYS A 329 13.29 13.50 -19.10
CA LYS A 329 14.25 12.73 -18.30
C LYS A 329 13.52 11.71 -17.44
N ILE A 330 14.02 10.47 -17.43
CA ILE A 330 13.44 9.35 -16.69
C ILE A 330 14.46 8.86 -15.67
N PHE A 331 14.04 8.79 -14.42
CA PHE A 331 14.80 8.20 -13.33
C PHE A 331 14.21 6.85 -12.95
N PHE A 332 15.07 5.93 -12.52
CA PHE A 332 14.68 4.59 -12.16
C PHE A 332 15.01 4.32 -10.69
N ARG A 333 13.98 3.96 -9.94
CA ARG A 333 13.99 3.65 -8.52
C ARG A 333 14.96 2.52 -8.22
N ASP A 334 15.78 2.69 -7.18
CA ASP A 334 16.41 1.53 -6.54
C ASP A 334 15.35 0.80 -5.72
N HIS A 335 14.89 -0.33 -6.25
CA HIS A 335 13.79 -1.09 -5.66
C HIS A 335 14.14 -1.58 -4.25
N LEU A 336 15.33 -2.17 -4.08
CA LEU A 336 15.75 -2.78 -2.82
C LEU A 336 15.83 -1.78 -1.66
N LEU A 337 16.50 -0.63 -1.85
CA LEU A 337 16.67 0.36 -0.81
C LEU A 337 15.36 1.06 -0.47
N SER A 338 14.51 1.30 -1.47
CA SER A 338 13.19 1.88 -1.26
C SER A 338 12.29 0.93 -0.46
N ASP A 339 12.23 -0.34 -0.85
CA ASP A 339 11.44 -1.37 -0.14
C ASP A 339 11.95 -1.65 1.26
N ARG A 340 13.26 -1.54 1.50
CA ARG A 340 13.80 -1.70 2.85
C ARG A 340 13.25 -0.67 3.82
N ILE A 341 13.14 0.60 3.41
CA ILE A 341 12.50 1.63 4.23
C ILE A 341 11.02 1.31 4.43
N ALA A 342 10.32 0.98 3.35
CA ALA A 342 8.88 0.76 3.39
C ALA A 342 8.47 -0.45 4.25
N PHE A 343 9.20 -1.57 4.13
CA PHE A 343 8.69 -2.88 4.58
C PHE A 343 9.61 -3.62 5.55
N VAL A 344 10.90 -3.29 5.63
CA VAL A 344 11.88 -4.08 6.38
C VAL A 344 12.34 -3.38 7.66
N TYR A 345 12.71 -2.11 7.57
CA TYR A 345 13.35 -1.40 8.67
C TYR A 345 12.43 -1.12 9.87
N ASN A 346 11.11 -1.23 9.70
CA ASN A 346 10.16 -1.10 10.82
C ASN A 346 10.41 -2.13 11.93
N ARG A 347 11.00 -3.29 11.61
CA ARG A 347 11.33 -4.34 12.59
C ARG A 347 12.75 -4.25 13.16
N TRP A 348 13.51 -3.22 12.78
CA TRP A 348 14.93 -3.08 13.13
C TRP A 348 15.11 -1.96 14.14
N GLU A 349 16.14 -2.08 14.97
CA GLU A 349 16.64 -0.94 15.74
C GLU A 349 17.05 0.18 14.76
N PRO A 350 16.63 1.45 14.98
CA PRO A 350 16.91 2.55 14.06
C PRO A 350 18.39 2.69 13.69
N GLU A 351 19.30 2.48 14.64
CA GLU A 351 20.75 2.54 14.42
C GLU A 351 21.22 1.49 13.41
N LYS A 352 20.76 0.25 13.54
CA LYS A 352 21.12 -0.85 12.62
C LYS A 352 20.51 -0.64 11.24
N ALA A 353 19.27 -0.15 11.18
CA ALA A 353 18.60 0.16 9.93
C ALA A 353 19.35 1.26 9.15
N VAL A 354 19.71 2.35 9.83
CA VAL A 354 20.48 3.44 9.22
C VAL A 354 21.90 2.98 8.85
N GLU A 355 22.57 2.19 9.69
CA GLU A 355 23.90 1.64 9.37
C GLU A 355 23.87 0.78 8.09
N ASP A 356 22.90 -0.13 7.95
CA ASP A 356 22.74 -0.95 6.75
C ASP A 356 22.41 -0.10 5.52
N PHE A 357 21.48 0.85 5.64
CA PHE A 357 21.08 1.71 4.53
C PHE A 357 22.26 2.54 4.00
N ILE A 358 23.00 3.17 4.91
CA ILE A 358 24.17 4.00 4.60
C ILE A 358 25.33 3.14 4.09
N GLY A 359 25.53 1.95 4.66
CA GLY A 359 26.51 0.96 4.21
C GLY A 359 26.29 0.58 2.75
N ARG A 360 25.05 0.30 2.36
CA ARG A 360 24.68 -0.03 0.98
C ARG A 360 24.90 1.13 0.02
N ILE A 361 24.54 2.36 0.41
CA ILE A 361 24.83 3.56 -0.40
C ILE A 361 26.33 3.68 -0.67
N LYS A 362 27.17 3.48 0.36
CA LYS A 362 28.63 3.54 0.22
C LYS A 362 29.18 2.44 -0.70
N GLN A 363 28.65 1.23 -0.58
CA GLN A 363 29.01 0.09 -1.44
C GLN A 363 28.64 0.36 -2.90
N ILE A 364 27.42 0.84 -3.16
CA ILE A 364 26.98 1.25 -4.49
C ILE A 364 27.90 2.34 -5.04
N ALA A 365 28.17 3.40 -4.26
CA ALA A 365 29.06 4.48 -4.68
C ALA A 365 30.49 3.99 -4.99
N GLY A 366 30.97 2.96 -4.30
CA GLY A 366 32.27 2.31 -4.52
C GLY A 366 32.33 1.48 -5.80
N SER A 367 31.20 0.98 -6.29
CA SER A 367 31.09 0.24 -7.57
C SER A 367 31.08 1.15 -8.81
N LEU A 368 30.87 2.45 -8.62
CA LEU A 368 30.65 3.42 -9.69
C LEU A 368 31.93 4.17 -10.07
N SER A 369 32.00 4.64 -11.33
CA SER A 369 33.10 5.48 -11.82
C SER A 369 33.25 6.75 -10.99
N SER A 370 34.48 7.13 -10.66
CA SER A 370 34.77 8.37 -9.93
C SER A 370 34.71 9.63 -10.81
N VAL A 371 34.71 9.47 -12.14
CA VAL A 371 34.73 10.57 -13.11
C VAL A 371 33.31 11.03 -13.46
N GLU A 372 32.37 10.11 -13.52
CA GLU A 372 30.98 10.39 -13.87
C GLU A 372 30.14 10.74 -12.64
N LYS A 373 28.95 11.30 -12.90
CA LYS A 373 27.97 11.67 -11.86
C LYS A 373 26.77 10.74 -11.95
N PHE A 374 26.31 10.29 -10.79
CA PHE A 374 25.27 9.29 -10.64
C PHE A 374 24.23 9.78 -9.64
N ILE A 375 23.01 9.28 -9.80
CA ILE A 375 21.88 9.54 -8.92
C ILE A 375 21.31 8.22 -8.44
N LEU A 376 21.01 8.11 -7.15
CA LEU A 376 20.35 6.97 -6.52
C LEU A 376 18.92 7.38 -6.12
N PRO A 377 17.90 7.10 -6.96
CA PRO A 377 16.52 7.40 -6.62
C PRO A 377 16.01 6.41 -5.57
N VAL A 378 15.59 6.93 -4.42
CA VAL A 378 14.91 6.17 -3.35
C VAL A 378 13.49 6.69 -3.29
N ILE A 379 12.53 5.91 -3.79
CA ILE A 379 11.17 6.38 -4.08
C ILE A 379 10.16 5.43 -3.43
N LEU A 380 9.26 5.96 -2.62
CA LEU A 380 8.24 5.17 -1.91
C LEU A 380 7.10 6.07 -1.44
N ASP A 381 6.01 5.44 -1.03
CA ASP A 381 4.90 6.12 -0.36
C ASP A 381 5.38 6.84 0.90
N GLY A 382 4.83 8.03 1.10
CA GLY A 382 5.23 8.94 2.15
C GLY A 382 4.46 8.77 3.45
N GLU A 383 3.29 8.13 3.47
CA GLU A 383 2.47 7.97 4.67
C GLU A 383 2.37 6.55 5.23
N ASN A 384 2.58 5.52 4.39
CA ASN A 384 2.17 4.15 4.74
C ASN A 384 3.13 3.43 5.70
N ALA A 385 4.43 3.76 5.67
CA ALA A 385 5.43 3.00 6.41
C ALA A 385 5.45 3.30 7.92
N TRP A 386 5.18 4.55 8.30
CA TRP A 386 5.60 5.08 9.60
C TRP A 386 4.81 4.55 10.78
N GLU A 387 3.55 4.14 10.57
CA GLU A 387 2.70 3.54 11.61
C GLU A 387 3.26 2.23 12.19
N TYR A 388 4.18 1.60 11.47
CA TYR A 388 4.84 0.36 11.86
C TYR A 388 6.19 0.61 12.55
N PHE A 389 6.70 1.84 12.53
CA PHE A 389 7.93 2.20 13.22
C PHE A 389 7.63 2.74 14.61
N GLU A 390 8.49 2.40 15.57
CA GLU A 390 8.47 3.03 16.88
C GLU A 390 8.57 4.56 16.76
N ASN A 391 7.71 5.27 17.50
CA ASN A 391 7.60 6.73 17.44
C ASN A 391 7.42 7.23 16.00
N ASP A 392 6.58 6.54 15.23
CA ASP A 392 6.14 7.01 13.92
C ASP A 392 7.27 7.30 12.94
N GLY A 393 8.32 6.48 12.99
CA GLY A 393 9.51 6.64 12.15
C GLY A 393 10.38 7.85 12.49
N THR A 394 9.99 8.73 13.42
CA THR A 394 10.73 9.95 13.77
C THR A 394 12.17 9.66 14.18
N ASN A 395 12.40 8.59 14.96
CA ASN A 395 13.73 8.17 15.39
C ASN A 395 14.60 7.77 14.19
N PHE A 396 14.04 6.95 13.28
CA PHE A 396 14.72 6.50 12.07
C PHE A 396 15.02 7.67 11.12
N LEU A 397 14.03 8.52 10.81
CA LEU A 397 14.19 9.65 9.89
C LEU A 397 15.23 10.66 10.39
N GLN A 398 15.17 11.03 11.67
CA GLN A 398 16.14 11.96 12.24
C GLN A 398 17.55 11.36 12.25
N LEU A 399 17.69 10.08 12.58
CA LEU A 399 18.99 9.42 12.58
C LEU A 399 19.55 9.27 11.17
N LEU A 400 18.71 8.94 10.18
CA LEU A 400 19.06 8.84 8.78
C LEU A 400 19.60 10.18 8.27
N TYR A 401 18.83 11.27 8.41
CA TYR A 401 19.24 12.59 7.93
C TYR A 401 20.45 13.14 8.68
N LYS A 402 20.54 12.91 9.99
CA LYS A 402 21.72 13.25 10.79
C LYS A 402 22.97 12.53 10.30
N THR A 403 22.86 11.23 9.99
CA THR A 403 23.98 10.43 9.50
C THR A 403 24.42 10.88 8.11
N ILE A 404 23.47 11.09 7.19
CA ILE A 404 23.72 11.64 5.85
C ILE A 404 24.47 12.98 5.95
N SER A 405 23.98 13.89 6.80
CA SER A 405 24.59 15.22 7.00
C SER A 405 26.00 15.11 7.59
N ASN A 406 26.18 14.34 8.67
CA ASN A 406 27.48 14.19 9.35
C ASN A 406 28.54 13.54 8.46
N GLU A 407 28.15 12.51 7.71
CA GLU A 407 29.05 11.81 6.79
C GLU A 407 29.22 12.51 5.44
N LYS A 408 28.49 13.62 5.22
CA LYS A 408 28.51 14.40 3.97
C LYS A 408 28.18 13.55 2.74
N ILE A 409 27.21 12.65 2.88
CA ILE A 409 26.69 11.88 1.75
C ILE A 409 25.92 12.85 0.85
N PRO A 410 26.29 12.98 -0.45
CA PRO A 410 25.60 13.91 -1.33
C PRO A 410 24.13 13.53 -1.48
N THR A 411 23.26 14.53 -1.33
CA THR A 411 21.83 14.40 -1.62
C THR A 411 21.39 15.48 -2.58
N THR A 412 20.33 15.22 -3.32
CA THR A 412 19.85 16.11 -4.37
C THR A 412 18.34 15.97 -4.55
N THR A 413 17.73 16.97 -5.16
CA THR A 413 16.42 16.81 -5.80
C THR A 413 16.63 16.43 -7.27
N PHE A 414 15.63 15.86 -7.92
CA PHE A 414 15.76 15.44 -9.31
C PHE A 414 16.07 16.61 -10.24
N SER A 415 15.35 17.74 -10.12
CA SER A 415 15.63 18.94 -10.91
C SER A 415 17.01 19.52 -10.62
N LYS A 416 17.44 19.53 -9.35
CA LYS A 416 18.77 20.01 -8.96
C LYS A 416 19.86 19.16 -9.61
N PHE A 417 19.73 17.83 -9.58
CA PHE A 417 20.67 16.93 -10.26
C PHE A 417 20.77 17.20 -11.76
N LEU A 418 19.64 17.39 -12.46
CA LEU A 418 19.62 17.68 -13.89
C LEU A 418 20.32 19.01 -14.22
N ASN A 419 20.10 20.05 -13.41
CA ASN A 419 20.70 21.36 -13.61
C ASN A 419 22.21 21.36 -13.38
N GLU A 420 22.68 20.61 -12.37
CA GLU A 420 24.10 20.53 -12.02
C GLU A 420 24.89 19.57 -12.95
N ASN A 421 24.20 18.63 -13.61
CA ASN A 421 24.81 17.55 -14.39
C ASN A 421 24.20 17.41 -15.81
N PRO A 422 24.22 18.47 -16.64
CA PRO A 422 23.53 18.49 -17.94
C PRO A 422 24.14 17.57 -19.01
N ALA A 423 25.30 16.96 -18.76
CA ALA A 423 26.00 16.09 -19.71
C ALA A 423 25.86 14.58 -19.38
N THR A 424 25.04 14.22 -18.40
CA THR A 424 25.09 12.90 -17.75
C THR A 424 23.82 12.08 -18.03
N PHE A 425 23.50 11.86 -19.31
CA PHE A 425 22.29 11.14 -19.74
C PHE A 425 22.61 10.02 -20.73
N ASN A 426 21.94 8.89 -20.57
CA ASN A 426 21.82 7.89 -21.64
C ASN A 426 20.59 8.21 -22.51
N ASN A 427 20.51 7.66 -23.71
CA ASN A 427 19.30 7.76 -24.54
C ASN A 427 18.53 6.44 -24.50
N LEU A 428 17.22 6.54 -24.34
CA LEU A 428 16.30 5.42 -24.37
C LEU A 428 15.46 5.49 -25.65
N SER A 429 15.49 4.42 -26.44
CA SER A 429 14.72 4.33 -27.70
C SER A 429 13.28 3.86 -27.49
N ASN A 430 13.04 3.07 -26.45
CA ASN A 430 11.75 2.49 -26.12
C ASN A 430 11.61 2.42 -24.59
N LEU A 431 10.43 2.77 -24.09
CA LEU A 431 10.07 2.61 -22.68
C LEU A 431 9.05 1.49 -22.56
N PHE A 432 9.42 0.44 -21.83
CA PHE A 432 8.58 -0.73 -21.60
C PHE A 432 7.31 -0.32 -20.84
N PRO A 433 6.12 -0.72 -21.31
CA PRO A 433 4.88 -0.39 -20.61
C PRO A 433 4.73 -1.24 -19.35
N GLY A 434 4.76 -0.60 -18.19
CA GLY A 434 4.62 -1.28 -16.91
C GLY A 434 4.47 -0.30 -15.75
N SER A 435 4.20 -0.84 -14.56
CA SER A 435 4.18 -0.12 -13.28
C SER A 435 5.40 -0.50 -12.44
N TRP A 436 5.57 0.18 -11.30
CA TRP A 436 6.58 -0.19 -10.32
C TRP A 436 6.35 -1.53 -9.62
N ILE A 437 5.20 -2.18 -9.86
CA ILE A 437 4.88 -3.50 -9.32
C ILE A 437 4.94 -4.52 -10.45
N GLY A 438 5.99 -5.35 -10.42
CA GLY A 438 6.21 -6.46 -11.34
C GLY A 438 6.35 -6.06 -12.82
N ALA A 439 6.64 -4.78 -13.11
CA ALA A 439 6.74 -4.21 -14.46
C ALA A 439 5.54 -4.55 -15.36
N ASN A 440 4.33 -4.57 -14.81
CA ASN A 440 3.09 -4.88 -15.54
C ASN A 440 1.90 -4.06 -15.02
N PHE A 441 0.71 -4.29 -15.57
CA PHE A 441 -0.54 -3.63 -15.16
C PHE A 441 -1.58 -4.59 -14.56
N ASN A 442 -1.21 -5.81 -14.18
CA ASN A 442 -2.14 -6.88 -13.81
C ASN A 442 -3.02 -6.53 -12.60
N ILE A 443 -2.54 -5.70 -11.67
CA ILE A 443 -3.34 -5.26 -10.51
C ILE A 443 -4.57 -4.44 -10.95
N TRP A 444 -4.46 -3.67 -12.04
CA TRP A 444 -5.47 -2.68 -12.40
C TRP A 444 -6.36 -3.08 -13.59
N ILE A 445 -6.04 -4.15 -14.29
CA ILE A 445 -6.80 -4.64 -15.45
C ILE A 445 -6.72 -6.16 -15.62
N GLY A 446 -6.13 -6.88 -14.68
CA GLY A 446 -5.84 -8.31 -14.83
C GLY A 446 -7.01 -9.23 -14.49
N LYS A 447 -8.00 -8.73 -13.74
CA LYS A 447 -9.06 -9.54 -13.13
C LYS A 447 -10.44 -9.30 -13.74
N PRO A 448 -11.36 -10.27 -13.66
CA PRO A 448 -12.75 -10.09 -14.08
C PRO A 448 -13.45 -8.91 -13.39
N GLU A 449 -13.14 -8.64 -12.13
CA GLU A 449 -13.68 -7.51 -11.36
C GLU A 449 -13.20 -6.18 -11.95
N ASP A 450 -11.91 -6.07 -12.28
CA ASP A 450 -11.35 -4.91 -12.96
C ASP A 450 -12.04 -4.67 -14.30
N HIS A 451 -12.27 -5.75 -15.06
CA HIS A 451 -12.96 -5.66 -16.35
C HIS A 451 -14.38 -5.12 -16.23
N LYS A 452 -15.13 -5.52 -15.20
CA LYS A 452 -16.47 -4.98 -14.93
C LYS A 452 -16.40 -3.47 -14.65
N ALA A 453 -15.47 -3.05 -13.80
CA ALA A 453 -15.27 -1.64 -13.48
C ALA A 453 -14.88 -0.81 -14.72
N TRP A 454 -13.94 -1.30 -15.54
CA TRP A 454 -13.56 -0.65 -16.79
C TRP A 454 -14.70 -0.56 -17.81
N LEU A 455 -15.55 -1.59 -17.91
CA LEU A 455 -16.75 -1.55 -18.75
C LEU A 455 -17.74 -0.49 -18.29
N ILE A 456 -17.93 -0.33 -16.97
CA ILE A 456 -18.76 0.75 -16.40
C ILE A 456 -18.21 2.12 -16.80
N ILE A 457 -16.91 2.34 -16.63
CA ILE A 457 -16.23 3.60 -17.00
C ILE A 457 -16.40 3.87 -18.49
N LYS A 458 -16.10 2.87 -19.33
CA LYS A 458 -16.25 2.97 -20.78
C LYS A 458 -17.67 3.36 -21.19
N ASN A 459 -18.67 2.65 -20.65
CA ASN A 459 -20.07 2.91 -20.98
C ASN A 459 -20.53 4.30 -20.52
N LEU A 460 -20.08 4.76 -19.36
CA LEU A 460 -20.36 6.11 -18.87
C LEU A 460 -19.72 7.17 -19.78
N ARG A 461 -18.45 6.97 -20.14
CA ARG A 461 -17.73 7.86 -21.03
C ARG A 461 -18.40 7.98 -22.40
N ASP A 462 -18.73 6.84 -23.03
CA ASP A 462 -19.41 6.79 -24.32
C ASP A 462 -20.73 7.58 -24.25
N LYS A 463 -21.50 7.44 -23.16
CA LYS A 463 -22.70 8.25 -22.93
C LYS A 463 -22.43 9.75 -22.80
N LEU A 464 -21.36 10.16 -22.11
CA LEU A 464 -21.00 11.59 -22.02
C LEU A 464 -20.69 12.19 -23.39
N VAL A 465 -20.02 11.43 -24.24
CA VAL A 465 -19.71 11.83 -25.62
C VAL A 465 -20.97 11.86 -26.48
N ASP A 466 -21.79 10.81 -26.46
CA ASP A 466 -23.02 10.68 -27.25
C ASP A 466 -24.04 11.79 -26.94
N LEU A 467 -24.11 12.22 -25.68
CA LEU A 467 -24.99 13.30 -25.21
C LEU A 467 -24.35 14.69 -25.32
N ASP A 468 -23.13 14.78 -25.88
CA ASP A 468 -22.36 16.01 -26.01
C ASP A 468 -22.22 16.80 -24.70
N ILE A 469 -22.02 16.11 -23.57
CA ILE A 469 -21.92 16.73 -22.25
C ILE A 469 -20.67 17.62 -22.19
N LYS A 470 -20.85 18.90 -21.85
CA LYS A 470 -19.76 19.87 -21.68
C LYS A 470 -19.49 20.27 -20.23
N ASP A 471 -20.28 19.77 -19.29
CA ASP A 471 -20.10 20.10 -17.86
C ASP A 471 -18.81 19.46 -17.34
N SER A 472 -17.83 20.31 -17.02
CA SER A 472 -16.53 19.88 -16.51
C SER A 472 -16.61 19.16 -15.17
N LYS A 473 -17.65 19.39 -14.35
CA LYS A 473 -17.84 18.66 -13.10
C LYS A 473 -18.22 17.21 -13.35
N ILE A 474 -19.01 16.95 -14.39
CA ILE A 474 -19.41 15.58 -14.76
C ILE A 474 -18.20 14.83 -15.33
N TRP A 475 -17.45 15.45 -16.24
CA TRP A 475 -16.20 14.87 -16.76
C TRP A 475 -15.17 14.62 -15.67
N ARG A 476 -15.00 15.57 -14.75
CA ARG A 476 -14.10 15.38 -13.60
C ARG A 476 -14.50 14.18 -12.75
N GLN A 477 -15.80 13.96 -12.58
CA GLN A 477 -16.28 12.82 -11.83
C GLN A 477 -16.02 11.49 -12.55
N LEU A 478 -16.09 11.48 -13.88
CA LEU A 478 -15.65 10.32 -14.67
C LEU A 478 -14.15 10.05 -14.45
N TYR A 479 -13.30 11.08 -14.50
CA TYR A 479 -11.88 10.93 -14.26
C TYR A 479 -11.57 10.36 -12.87
N PHE A 480 -12.35 10.73 -11.84
CA PHE A 480 -12.20 10.10 -10.52
C PHE A 480 -12.52 8.60 -10.53
N LEU A 481 -13.40 8.10 -11.40
CA LEU A 481 -13.62 6.66 -11.55
C LEU A 481 -12.44 5.94 -12.23
N GLU A 482 -11.60 6.66 -12.97
CA GLU A 482 -10.40 6.11 -13.62
C GLU A 482 -9.20 5.97 -12.68
N GLY A 483 -9.32 6.39 -11.42
CA GLY A 483 -8.25 6.31 -10.42
C GLY A 483 -7.81 4.88 -10.12
N SER A 484 -6.51 4.68 -9.87
CA SER A 484 -5.93 3.35 -9.65
C SER A 484 -6.43 2.67 -8.38
N ASP A 485 -6.78 3.45 -7.35
CA ASP A 485 -7.17 2.95 -6.03
C ASP A 485 -8.34 1.97 -6.08
N TRP A 486 -9.34 2.20 -6.93
CA TRP A 486 -10.52 1.34 -7.00
C TRP A 486 -10.14 -0.12 -7.29
N PHE A 487 -9.24 -0.30 -8.25
CA PHE A 487 -8.79 -1.61 -8.73
C PHE A 487 -7.86 -2.30 -7.73
N TRP A 488 -7.18 -1.54 -6.87
CA TRP A 488 -6.43 -2.10 -5.74
C TRP A 488 -7.33 -2.90 -4.79
N TRP A 489 -8.58 -2.45 -4.60
CA TRP A 489 -9.53 -3.04 -3.65
C TRP A 489 -10.50 -4.05 -4.27
N PHE A 490 -10.66 -4.10 -5.59
CA PHE A 490 -11.62 -5.02 -6.21
C PHE A 490 -11.18 -6.49 -6.17
N GLY A 491 -9.89 -6.78 -6.15
CA GLY A 491 -9.36 -8.16 -6.17
C GLY A 491 -9.08 -8.77 -4.80
N ASP A 492 -8.89 -10.09 -4.77
CA ASP A 492 -8.56 -10.87 -3.55
C ASP A 492 -7.15 -10.61 -2.97
N ASP A 493 -6.35 -9.75 -3.60
CA ASP A 493 -4.94 -9.53 -3.20
C ASP A 493 -4.85 -8.75 -1.88
N PHE A 494 -5.88 -7.96 -1.54
CA PHE A 494 -5.90 -7.10 -0.35
C PHE A 494 -7.28 -7.12 0.33
N PHE A 495 -7.44 -7.96 1.35
CA PHE A 495 -8.64 -7.94 2.18
C PHE A 495 -8.50 -6.94 3.33
N SER A 496 -9.34 -5.92 3.37
CA SER A 496 -9.51 -5.03 4.52
C SER A 496 -11.00 -4.85 4.85
N VAL A 497 -11.31 -4.42 6.07
CA VAL A 497 -12.68 -3.98 6.44
C VAL A 497 -13.14 -2.74 5.66
N THR A 498 -12.23 -2.08 4.93
CA THR A 498 -12.52 -0.90 4.10
C THR A 498 -12.78 -1.24 2.63
N THR A 499 -12.49 -2.47 2.18
CA THR A 499 -12.74 -2.92 0.78
C THR A 499 -14.18 -2.66 0.33
N GLU A 500 -15.18 -2.96 1.17
CA GLU A 500 -16.59 -2.69 0.88
C GLU A 500 -16.91 -1.20 0.72
N VAL A 501 -16.15 -0.33 1.41
CA VAL A 501 -16.31 1.12 1.33
C VAL A 501 -15.85 1.62 -0.02
N PHE A 502 -14.71 1.15 -0.52
CA PHE A 502 -14.19 1.51 -1.84
C PHE A 502 -15.10 1.06 -2.98
N ASP A 503 -15.59 -0.19 -2.92
CA ASP A 503 -16.57 -0.70 -3.89
C ASP A 503 -17.83 0.18 -3.93
N ARG A 504 -18.38 0.49 -2.74
CA ARG A 504 -19.55 1.35 -2.62
C ARG A 504 -19.28 2.76 -3.14
N LEU A 505 -18.13 3.35 -2.82
CA LEU A 505 -17.74 4.69 -3.27
C LEU A 505 -17.60 4.77 -4.78
N PHE A 506 -16.97 3.78 -5.43
CA PHE A 506 -16.90 3.70 -6.88
C PHE A 506 -18.30 3.71 -7.50
N ARG A 507 -19.18 2.82 -7.02
CA ARG A 507 -20.56 2.72 -7.54
C ARG A 507 -21.38 3.98 -7.26
N GLN A 508 -21.23 4.60 -6.09
CA GLN A 508 -21.90 5.86 -5.76
C GLN A 508 -21.48 7.00 -6.69
N ASN A 509 -20.19 7.11 -7.02
CA ASN A 509 -19.70 8.09 -7.98
C ASN A 509 -20.20 7.82 -9.42
N ALA A 510 -20.28 6.56 -9.83
CA ALA A 510 -20.91 6.19 -11.11
C ALA A 510 -22.41 6.53 -11.14
N LEU A 511 -23.16 6.16 -10.09
CA LEU A 511 -24.58 6.48 -9.93
C LEU A 511 -24.84 7.98 -9.90
N TRP A 512 -23.94 8.75 -9.31
CA TRP A 512 -24.00 10.22 -9.31
C TRP A 512 -24.01 10.77 -10.74
N ILE A 513 -23.12 10.28 -11.61
CA ILE A 513 -23.06 10.70 -13.02
C ILE A 513 -24.40 10.39 -13.71
N TYR A 514 -24.90 9.16 -13.61
CA TYR A 514 -26.21 8.79 -14.19
C TYR A 514 -27.35 9.71 -13.72
N LYS A 515 -27.40 10.01 -12.42
CA LYS A 515 -28.39 10.92 -11.85
C LYS A 515 -28.28 12.33 -12.42
N LYS A 516 -27.05 12.87 -12.60
CA LYS A 516 -26.85 14.19 -13.23
C LYS A 516 -27.26 14.22 -14.69
N LEU A 517 -27.06 13.11 -15.41
CA LEU A 517 -27.53 12.96 -16.79
C LEU A 517 -29.05 12.74 -16.90
N THR A 518 -29.74 12.52 -15.78
CA THR A 518 -31.18 12.16 -15.75
C THR A 518 -31.45 10.87 -16.56
N ILE A 519 -30.54 9.90 -16.48
CA ILE A 519 -30.63 8.60 -17.14
C ILE A 519 -30.72 7.50 -16.08
N GLU A 520 -31.53 6.48 -16.35
CA GLU A 520 -31.62 5.32 -15.48
C GLU A 520 -30.29 4.54 -15.46
N PRO A 521 -29.66 4.34 -14.29
CA PRO A 521 -28.43 3.58 -14.20
C PRO A 521 -28.66 2.09 -14.50
N PRO A 522 -27.68 1.39 -15.09
CA PRO A 522 -27.78 -0.05 -15.33
C PRO A 522 -27.85 -0.82 -14.00
N HIS A 523 -28.59 -1.94 -14.00
CA HIS A 523 -28.83 -2.76 -12.80
C HIS A 523 -27.52 -3.22 -12.12
N GLU A 524 -26.47 -3.46 -12.92
CA GLU A 524 -25.16 -3.90 -12.43
C GLU A 524 -24.51 -2.94 -11.42
N LEU A 525 -24.80 -1.63 -11.47
CA LEU A 525 -24.27 -0.65 -10.50
C LEU A 525 -24.86 -0.77 -9.09
N PHE A 526 -25.98 -1.50 -8.94
CA PHE A 526 -26.58 -1.77 -7.65
C PHE A 526 -26.03 -3.04 -7.00
N LEU A 527 -25.21 -3.80 -7.73
CA LEU A 527 -24.51 -4.99 -7.24
C LEU A 527 -23.04 -4.64 -6.95
N PRO A 528 -22.41 -5.21 -5.92
CA PRO A 528 -20.98 -5.07 -5.72
C PRO A 528 -20.18 -5.60 -6.92
N ILE A 529 -19.09 -4.93 -7.27
CA ILE A 529 -18.19 -5.29 -8.38
C ILE A 529 -17.47 -6.59 -8.07
N ASN A 530 -16.94 -6.68 -6.85
CA ASN A 530 -16.56 -7.94 -6.23
C ASN A 530 -17.72 -8.38 -5.32
N PRO A 531 -18.61 -9.26 -5.82
CA PRO A 531 -19.75 -9.73 -5.05
C PRO A 531 -19.26 -10.74 -4.02
N GLN A 532 -18.56 -10.28 -2.97
CA GLN A 532 -17.96 -11.07 -1.88
C GLN A 532 -18.03 -12.55 -2.21
N SER A 533 -17.22 -12.99 -3.16
CA SER A 533 -17.13 -14.41 -3.37
C SER A 533 -16.54 -14.91 -2.08
N GLU A 534 -17.31 -15.71 -1.36
CA GLU A 534 -16.89 -16.58 -0.28
C GLU A 534 -15.80 -17.53 -0.80
N ILE A 535 -14.67 -16.99 -1.25
CA ILE A 535 -13.50 -17.73 -1.70
C ILE A 535 -12.76 -18.05 -0.41
N TYR A 536 -13.21 -19.13 0.20
CA TYR A 536 -12.55 -19.71 1.35
C TYR A 536 -11.21 -20.35 0.99
N ALA A 537 -10.97 -20.60 -0.31
CA ALA A 537 -9.85 -21.32 -0.87
C ALA A 537 -9.45 -20.80 -2.26
N THR A 538 -8.19 -20.48 -2.47
CA THR A 538 -7.59 -20.33 -3.81
C THR A 538 -6.68 -21.52 -4.13
N GLN A 539 -6.52 -21.80 -5.41
CA GLN A 539 -5.54 -22.78 -5.91
C GLN A 539 -4.21 -22.07 -6.26
N PRO A 540 -3.07 -22.78 -6.22
CA PRO A 540 -1.80 -22.23 -6.68
C PRO A 540 -1.90 -21.77 -8.14
N ILE A 541 -1.32 -20.61 -8.44
CA ILE A 541 -1.37 -19.99 -9.77
C ILE A 541 -0.04 -20.14 -10.54
N ASP A 542 1.03 -20.60 -9.91
CA ASP A 542 2.30 -21.00 -10.52
C ASP A 542 3.08 -21.91 -9.56
N TYR A 543 4.27 -22.37 -9.96
CA TYR A 543 5.22 -23.00 -9.04
C TYR A 543 5.70 -22.03 -7.96
N ILE A 544 5.96 -22.60 -6.78
CA ILE A 544 6.63 -21.91 -5.67
C ILE A 544 7.82 -22.74 -5.20
N SER A 545 8.89 -22.05 -4.80
CA SER A 545 10.06 -22.66 -4.16
C SER A 545 10.50 -21.77 -2.98
N PRO A 546 9.68 -21.65 -1.93
CA PRO A 546 9.97 -20.77 -0.79
C PRO A 546 11.17 -21.26 0.01
N THR A 547 11.86 -20.34 0.68
CA THR A 547 12.90 -20.68 1.66
C THR A 547 12.26 -21.16 2.95
N ILE A 548 12.56 -22.37 3.42
CA ILE A 548 12.00 -22.92 4.66
C ILE A 548 12.79 -22.41 5.85
N ASP A 549 12.52 -21.17 6.27
CA ASP A 549 13.23 -20.48 7.36
C ASP A 549 12.32 -20.07 8.53
N GLY A 550 11.01 -20.32 8.40
CA GLY A 550 10.01 -20.06 9.43
C GLY A 550 9.62 -18.58 9.52
N LYS A 551 10.01 -17.77 8.54
CA LYS A 551 9.74 -16.33 8.46
C LYS A 551 9.27 -15.96 7.05
N LEU A 552 8.63 -14.81 6.95
CA LEU A 552 8.42 -14.16 5.64
C LEU A 552 9.62 -13.29 5.33
N THR A 553 10.66 -13.86 4.74
CA THR A 553 11.89 -13.10 4.41
C THR A 553 11.78 -12.37 3.07
N PHE A 554 10.93 -12.84 2.16
CA PHE A 554 10.59 -12.14 0.93
C PHE A 554 9.08 -12.08 0.71
N PHE A 555 8.54 -10.89 0.45
CA PHE A 555 7.10 -10.64 0.34
C PHE A 555 6.41 -11.56 -0.69
N TYR A 556 7.11 -11.92 -1.78
CA TYR A 556 6.54 -12.72 -2.86
C TYR A 556 6.81 -14.23 -2.79
N GLU A 557 7.48 -14.75 -1.74
CA GLU A 557 7.85 -16.19 -1.64
C GLU A 557 6.66 -17.15 -1.75
N TRP A 558 5.52 -16.75 -1.20
CA TRP A 558 4.27 -17.50 -1.22
C TRP A 558 3.22 -16.87 -2.15
N TYR A 559 3.59 -15.90 -2.98
CA TYR A 559 2.64 -15.12 -3.80
C TYR A 559 1.86 -15.99 -4.80
N ASN A 560 2.53 -16.96 -5.41
CA ASN A 560 1.88 -17.87 -6.37
C ASN A 560 1.19 -19.08 -5.69
N ALA A 561 1.23 -19.18 -4.36
CA ALA A 561 0.64 -20.27 -3.60
C ALA A 561 -0.90 -20.21 -3.61
N GLY A 562 -1.54 -21.37 -3.49
CA GLY A 562 -2.93 -21.43 -3.08
C GLY A 562 -3.03 -21.11 -1.59
N TYR A 563 -4.14 -20.54 -1.16
CA TYR A 563 -4.37 -20.24 0.25
C TYR A 563 -5.77 -20.65 0.71
N LEU A 564 -5.90 -20.98 1.99
CA LEU A 564 -7.17 -21.22 2.68
C LEU A 564 -7.26 -20.35 3.92
N ASP A 565 -8.37 -19.61 4.08
CA ASP A 565 -8.66 -18.87 5.31
C ASP A 565 -9.50 -19.73 6.27
N LEU A 566 -8.86 -20.15 7.38
CA LEU A 566 -9.46 -21.02 8.38
C LEU A 566 -10.37 -20.30 9.36
N LYS A 567 -10.31 -18.96 9.43
CA LYS A 567 -11.18 -18.18 10.33
C LYS A 567 -12.62 -18.09 9.83
N ARG A 568 -12.86 -18.36 8.54
CA ARG A 568 -14.15 -18.12 7.88
C ARG A 568 -14.83 -19.39 7.35
N THR A 569 -14.15 -20.54 7.42
CA THR A 569 -14.65 -21.87 6.99
C THR A 569 -15.41 -22.63 8.09
N GLY A 570 -15.50 -22.09 9.30
CA GLY A 570 -16.13 -22.74 10.45
C GLY A 570 -17.66 -22.72 10.40
N GLY A 571 -18.27 -23.80 9.88
CA GLY A 571 -19.70 -24.06 10.10
C GLY A 571 -20.02 -24.25 11.59
N THR A 572 -21.30 -24.09 11.95
CA THR A 572 -21.91 -24.10 13.30
C THR A 572 -21.62 -25.30 14.20
N MET A 573 -20.77 -26.26 13.83
CA MET A 573 -20.49 -27.48 14.58
C MET A 573 -19.02 -27.80 14.88
N GLN A 574 -18.04 -26.95 14.60
CA GLN A 574 -16.64 -27.24 14.97
C GLN A 574 -16.16 -26.43 16.19
N ARG A 575 -16.18 -27.08 17.36
CA ARG A 575 -15.58 -26.61 18.61
C ARG A 575 -14.12 -27.07 18.69
N PHE A 576 -13.17 -26.31 18.15
CA PHE A 576 -11.74 -26.37 18.54
C PHE A 576 -11.10 -24.98 18.48
N ALA A 577 -9.96 -24.81 19.16
CA ALA A 577 -9.50 -23.56 19.78
C ALA A 577 -9.15 -22.38 18.84
N GLY A 578 -9.20 -22.54 17.51
CA GLY A 578 -8.95 -21.46 16.54
C GLY A 578 -7.51 -20.95 16.57
N LEU A 579 -6.56 -21.86 16.76
CA LEU A 579 -5.12 -21.63 16.77
C LEU A 579 -4.61 -21.32 15.34
N PHE A 580 -5.04 -22.13 14.36
CA PHE A 580 -4.69 -21.92 12.95
C PHE A 580 -5.53 -20.80 12.32
N SER A 581 -4.90 -19.94 11.53
CA SER A 581 -5.56 -18.79 10.89
C SER A 581 -5.62 -18.88 9.37
N LYS A 582 -4.51 -19.26 8.74
CA LYS A 582 -4.40 -19.44 7.30
C LYS A 582 -3.54 -20.65 6.99
N VAL A 583 -3.80 -21.30 5.86
CA VAL A 583 -2.94 -22.34 5.30
C VAL A 583 -2.60 -21.95 3.88
N TYR A 584 -1.32 -21.88 3.56
CA TYR A 584 -0.83 -21.74 2.20
C TYR A 584 -0.27 -23.07 1.73
N TYR A 585 -0.41 -23.34 0.44
CA TYR A 585 0.15 -24.53 -0.17
C TYR A 585 0.54 -24.26 -1.61
N GLY A 586 1.55 -24.97 -2.09
CA GLY A 586 1.97 -24.95 -3.48
C GLY A 586 3.06 -25.98 -3.70
N PHE A 587 3.58 -26.08 -4.91
CA PHE A 587 4.55 -27.10 -5.24
C PHE A 587 5.50 -26.62 -6.35
N ASP A 588 6.64 -27.29 -6.45
CA ASP A 588 7.50 -27.27 -7.63
C ASP A 588 7.63 -28.69 -8.20
N ASP A 589 8.60 -28.93 -9.08
CA ASP A 589 8.84 -30.26 -9.67
C ASP A 589 9.25 -31.34 -8.65
N LYS A 590 9.61 -30.97 -7.43
CA LYS A 590 10.24 -31.86 -6.44
C LYS A 590 9.49 -31.94 -5.12
N ASN A 591 8.88 -30.84 -4.67
CA ASN A 591 8.35 -30.71 -3.32
C ASN A 591 6.94 -30.12 -3.32
N LEU A 592 6.14 -30.60 -2.37
CA LEU A 592 4.97 -29.89 -1.86
C LEU A 592 5.42 -29.00 -0.70
N TYR A 593 4.99 -27.74 -0.75
CA TYR A 593 5.19 -26.76 0.29
C TYR A 593 3.87 -26.48 0.99
N ILE A 594 3.89 -26.52 2.32
CA ILE A 594 2.75 -26.16 3.16
C ILE A 594 3.23 -25.15 4.18
N ARG A 595 2.49 -24.05 4.32
CA ARG A 595 2.67 -23.07 5.39
C ARG A 595 1.38 -22.93 6.15
N PHE A 596 1.47 -22.74 7.46
CA PHE A 596 0.30 -22.38 8.26
C PHE A 596 0.63 -21.34 9.33
N ASP A 597 -0.29 -20.38 9.46
CA ASP A 597 -0.13 -19.20 10.29
C ASP A 597 -0.91 -19.38 11.60
N ILE A 598 -0.28 -19.05 12.72
CA ILE A 598 -0.85 -19.21 14.06
C ILE A 598 -1.07 -17.85 14.73
N LEU A 599 -2.18 -17.68 15.46
CA LEU A 599 -2.52 -16.41 16.10
C LEU A 599 -1.80 -16.23 17.43
N ASN A 600 -0.85 -15.28 17.49
CA ASN A 600 -0.25 -14.64 18.69
C ASN A 600 -0.20 -15.52 19.96
N GLN A 601 0.28 -16.75 19.82
CA GLN A 601 0.54 -17.69 20.91
C GLN A 601 1.96 -18.21 20.75
N ASN A 602 2.55 -18.73 21.82
CA ASN A 602 3.91 -19.28 21.80
C ASN A 602 3.95 -20.51 20.89
N ILE A 603 4.31 -20.31 19.61
CA ILE A 603 4.20 -21.31 18.54
C ILE A 603 4.97 -22.61 18.86
N ASN A 604 6.02 -22.50 19.69
CA ASN A 604 6.89 -23.60 20.07
C ASN A 604 6.32 -24.49 21.18
N GLN A 605 5.17 -24.13 21.76
CA GLN A 605 4.56 -24.89 22.87
C GLN A 605 3.76 -26.11 22.40
N TYR A 606 3.51 -26.23 21.10
CA TYR A 606 2.67 -27.28 20.52
C TYR A 606 3.47 -28.21 19.62
N GLU A 607 3.01 -29.47 19.55
CA GLU A 607 3.45 -30.43 18.54
C GLU A 607 2.47 -30.39 17.37
N TYR A 608 2.99 -30.20 16.16
CA TYR A 608 2.17 -30.12 14.95
C TYR A 608 2.23 -31.41 14.16
N GLU A 609 1.08 -31.83 13.66
CA GLU A 609 0.92 -33.04 12.86
C GLU A 609 0.20 -32.69 11.55
N ILE A 610 0.73 -33.15 10.42
CA ILE A 610 0.05 -33.14 9.12
C ILE A 610 -0.39 -34.58 8.82
N ASP A 611 -1.70 -34.80 8.80
CA ASP A 611 -2.34 -36.09 8.59
C ASP A 611 -2.97 -36.12 7.19
N PHE A 612 -2.44 -36.93 6.28
CA PHE A 612 -2.99 -37.07 4.94
C PHE A 612 -4.09 -38.12 4.92
N GLU A 613 -5.29 -37.70 4.55
CA GLU A 613 -6.40 -38.60 4.20
C GLU A 613 -6.22 -39.12 2.76
N ARG A 614 -5.51 -38.36 1.91
CA ARG A 614 -5.11 -38.77 0.56
C ARG A 614 -3.71 -38.25 0.23
N PRO A 615 -2.69 -39.13 0.10
CA PRO A 615 -2.76 -40.60 0.25
C PRO A 615 -3.08 -41.03 1.68
N GLU A 616 -3.95 -42.03 1.83
CA GLU A 616 -4.41 -42.51 3.14
C GLU A 616 -3.24 -43.14 3.93
N GLY A 617 -3.15 -42.81 5.22
CA GLY A 617 -2.21 -43.44 6.16
C GLY A 617 -0.83 -42.76 6.25
N LEU A 618 -0.62 -41.65 5.55
CA LEU A 618 0.62 -40.88 5.62
C LEU A 618 0.51 -39.74 6.65
N LYS A 619 1.43 -39.70 7.62
CA LYS A 619 1.42 -38.69 8.70
C LYS A 619 2.81 -38.13 8.98
N TYR A 620 2.88 -36.81 9.15
CA TYR A 620 4.10 -36.12 9.53
C TYR A 620 3.96 -35.38 10.84
N ILE A 621 4.82 -35.70 11.81
CA ILE A 621 4.91 -34.98 13.09
C ILE A 621 6.14 -34.07 13.03
N LEU A 622 5.92 -32.75 13.18
CA LEU A 622 6.94 -31.68 13.08
C LEU A 622 7.83 -31.58 14.33
N SER A 623 8.35 -32.73 14.77
CA SER A 623 9.25 -32.90 15.92
C SER A 623 10.07 -34.20 15.81
N ALA A 624 9.59 -35.18 15.02
CA ALA A 624 10.10 -36.55 15.03
C ALA A 624 10.54 -37.09 13.66
N ASN A 625 10.05 -36.51 12.55
CA ASN A 625 10.35 -37.02 11.20
C ASN A 625 11.59 -36.37 10.59
N GLN A 626 12.60 -37.18 10.27
CA GLN A 626 13.87 -36.73 9.67
C GLN A 626 13.82 -36.59 8.14
N ASP A 627 12.73 -37.01 7.50
CA ASP A 627 12.62 -37.14 6.03
C ASP A 627 11.92 -35.95 5.34
N ILE A 628 11.57 -34.90 6.10
CA ILE A 628 10.98 -33.65 5.60
C ILE A 628 11.76 -32.45 6.11
N THR A 629 11.75 -31.34 5.38
CA THR A 629 12.33 -30.08 5.86
C THR A 629 11.21 -29.24 6.45
N PHE A 630 11.36 -28.77 7.68
CA PHE A 630 10.41 -27.86 8.29
C PHE A 630 11.10 -26.85 9.19
N LYS A 631 10.43 -25.72 9.40
CA LYS A 631 10.89 -24.69 10.32
C LYS A 631 9.70 -24.06 11.02
N ILE A 632 9.86 -23.86 12.32
CA ILE A 632 8.89 -23.26 13.23
C ILE A 632 9.59 -22.04 13.83
N ASP A 633 9.14 -20.84 13.48
CA ASP A 633 9.65 -19.59 14.06
C ASP A 633 8.53 -18.55 14.21
N GLU A 634 8.36 -17.61 13.27
CA GLU A 634 7.20 -16.71 13.24
C GLU A 634 5.97 -17.40 12.62
N ILE A 635 6.24 -18.23 11.62
CA ILE A 635 5.28 -19.09 10.92
C ILE A 635 5.79 -20.53 10.92
N ILE A 636 4.95 -21.46 10.46
CA ILE A 636 5.36 -22.85 10.26
C ILE A 636 5.38 -23.13 8.78
N GLU A 637 6.54 -23.58 8.30
CA GLU A 637 6.78 -23.93 6.91
C GLU A 637 7.29 -25.36 6.82
N VAL A 638 6.77 -26.09 5.84
CA VAL A 638 7.08 -27.50 5.62
C VAL A 638 7.29 -27.75 4.13
N SER A 639 8.37 -28.45 3.80
CA SER A 639 8.67 -28.97 2.46
C SER A 639 8.70 -30.49 2.52
N ILE A 640 7.78 -31.11 1.77
CA ILE A 640 7.60 -32.56 1.68
C ILE A 640 7.95 -33.00 0.25
N PRO A 641 8.94 -33.90 0.07
CA PRO A 641 9.25 -34.41 -1.26
C PRO A 641 8.04 -35.11 -1.90
N LEU A 642 7.70 -34.73 -3.13
CA LEU A 642 6.55 -35.31 -3.87
C LEU A 642 6.69 -36.82 -4.08
N SER A 643 7.93 -37.34 -4.10
CA SER A 643 8.22 -38.78 -4.17
C SER A 643 7.67 -39.58 -2.98
N GLN A 644 7.47 -38.95 -1.82
CA GLN A 644 6.90 -39.58 -0.63
C GLN A 644 5.37 -39.59 -0.64
N LEU A 645 4.75 -38.68 -1.40
CA LEU A 645 3.31 -38.45 -1.39
C LEU A 645 2.51 -39.37 -2.33
N GLN A 646 3.18 -40.31 -3.03
CA GLN A 646 2.62 -41.21 -4.07
C GLN A 646 1.25 -40.73 -4.60
N PRO A 647 1.22 -39.72 -5.49
CA PRO A 647 0.01 -38.95 -5.75
C PRO A 647 -1.13 -39.87 -6.16
N VAL A 648 -2.15 -39.95 -5.32
CA VAL A 648 -3.40 -40.63 -5.66
C VAL A 648 -4.18 -39.66 -6.53
N GLY A 649 -3.83 -39.52 -7.81
CA GLY A 649 -4.52 -38.64 -8.76
C GLY A 649 -4.21 -37.14 -8.61
N ASP A 650 -5.22 -36.31 -8.86
CA ASP A 650 -5.06 -34.88 -9.18
C ASP A 650 -5.01 -33.93 -7.97
N TYR A 651 -5.16 -34.45 -6.77
CA TYR A 651 -5.25 -33.65 -5.55
C TYR A 651 -4.84 -34.48 -4.32
N ILE A 652 -4.46 -33.78 -3.26
CA ILE A 652 -4.20 -34.33 -1.93
C ILE A 652 -5.25 -33.83 -0.95
N GLU A 653 -5.49 -34.61 0.08
CA GLU A 653 -6.38 -34.26 1.18
C GLU A 653 -5.65 -34.44 2.50
N PHE A 654 -5.62 -33.40 3.32
CA PHE A 654 -4.87 -33.42 4.58
C PHE A 654 -5.53 -32.57 5.66
N ILE A 655 -5.18 -32.85 6.90
CA ILE A 655 -5.58 -32.09 8.09
C ILE A 655 -4.31 -31.73 8.85
N ILE A 656 -4.27 -30.51 9.37
CA ILE A 656 -3.22 -30.09 10.30
C ILE A 656 -3.80 -30.11 11.71
N LYS A 657 -3.04 -30.66 12.67
CA LYS A 657 -3.41 -30.73 14.08
C LYS A 657 -2.32 -30.09 14.92
N ALA A 658 -2.73 -29.44 16.00
CA ALA A 658 -1.86 -29.03 17.08
C ALA A 658 -2.16 -29.85 18.33
N ARG A 659 -1.12 -30.34 18.99
CA ARG A 659 -1.21 -31.12 20.23
C ARG A 659 -0.42 -30.46 21.35
N GLU A 660 -1.00 -30.42 22.54
CA GLU A 660 -0.30 -30.05 23.77
C GLU A 660 -0.30 -31.26 24.72
N LYS A 661 0.89 -31.75 25.11
CA LYS A 661 1.06 -32.90 26.01
C LYS A 661 0.25 -34.14 25.56
N GLY A 662 0.25 -34.41 24.26
CA GLY A 662 -0.43 -35.56 23.64
C GLY A 662 -1.95 -35.40 23.43
N LYS A 663 -2.55 -34.26 23.81
CA LYS A 663 -3.97 -33.95 23.55
C LYS A 663 -4.09 -33.02 22.34
N GLU A 664 -4.96 -33.35 21.40
CA GLU A 664 -5.35 -32.46 20.29
C GLU A 664 -6.06 -31.23 20.86
N ILE A 665 -5.49 -30.04 20.61
CA ILE A 665 -6.03 -28.77 21.07
C ILE A 665 -6.66 -27.96 19.93
N ASP A 666 -6.19 -28.18 18.70
CA ASP A 666 -6.77 -27.61 17.50
C ASP A 666 -6.57 -28.52 16.30
N ARG A 667 -7.47 -28.39 15.32
CA ARG A 667 -7.40 -29.09 14.05
C ARG A 667 -8.00 -28.25 12.94
N THR A 668 -7.44 -28.35 11.74
CA THR A 668 -8.08 -27.80 10.54
C THR A 668 -9.27 -28.69 10.12
N PRO A 669 -10.26 -28.17 9.38
CA PRO A 669 -11.13 -29.03 8.58
C PRO A 669 -10.29 -29.82 7.57
N LEU A 670 -10.91 -30.83 6.93
CA LEU A 670 -10.27 -31.57 5.84
C LEU A 670 -9.97 -30.61 4.70
N LEU A 671 -8.68 -30.40 4.42
CA LEU A 671 -8.19 -29.52 3.38
C LEU A 671 -8.02 -30.33 2.11
N LYS A 672 -8.53 -29.81 0.99
CA LYS A 672 -8.33 -30.38 -0.33
C LYS A 672 -7.50 -29.43 -1.17
N ALA A 673 -6.30 -29.87 -1.55
CA ALA A 673 -5.37 -29.11 -2.38
C ALA A 673 -5.18 -29.82 -3.73
N VAL A 674 -5.49 -29.14 -4.84
CA VAL A 674 -5.29 -29.68 -6.19
C VAL A 674 -3.80 -29.56 -6.53
N ILE A 675 -3.19 -30.65 -7.00
CA ILE A 675 -1.75 -30.76 -7.27
C ILE A 675 -1.47 -31.27 -8.70
N THR A 676 -2.28 -30.86 -9.68
CA THR A 676 -2.08 -31.19 -11.09
C THR A 676 -1.34 -30.11 -11.87
N GLN A 677 -0.42 -30.53 -12.73
CA GLN A 677 0.20 -29.66 -13.75
C GLN A 677 -0.78 -29.17 -14.83
N LYS A 678 -1.95 -29.81 -15.00
CA LYS A 678 -2.90 -29.49 -16.09
C LYS A 678 -3.86 -28.34 -15.80
N ASP A 679 -4.10 -28.03 -14.53
CA ASP A 679 -5.11 -27.06 -14.11
C ASP A 679 -4.49 -25.76 -13.54
N ILE A 680 -3.15 -25.67 -13.48
CA ILE A 680 -2.43 -24.45 -13.13
C ILE A 680 -2.10 -23.68 -14.40
N ILE A 681 -2.57 -22.43 -14.48
CA ILE A 681 -2.17 -21.48 -15.52
C ILE A 681 -0.74 -21.01 -15.18
N LEU A 682 0.29 -21.72 -15.65
CA LEU A 682 1.68 -21.32 -15.46
C LEU A 682 1.92 -19.94 -16.09
N LYS A 683 2.07 -18.90 -15.27
CA LYS A 683 2.21 -17.51 -15.76
C LYS A 683 3.65 -17.16 -16.14
N ASN A 684 4.66 -17.89 -15.65
CA ASN A 684 6.08 -17.51 -15.79
C ASN A 684 6.92 -18.35 -16.78
N TRP A 685 6.31 -19.19 -17.62
CA TRP A 685 7.03 -19.93 -18.67
C TRP A 685 6.62 -19.47 -20.07
N THR A 686 7.25 -18.40 -20.54
CA THR A 686 7.54 -18.20 -21.97
C THR A 686 9.02 -17.91 -22.09
N VAL A 687 9.76 -18.84 -22.69
CA VAL A 687 11.19 -18.73 -23.03
C VAL A 687 11.43 -17.59 -24.00
#